data_AF-A0A536A6F7-F1
#
_entry.id   AF-A0A536A6F7-F1
#
_cell.length_a   1.000
_cell.length_b   1.000
_cell.length_c   1.000
_cell.angle_alpha   90.00
_cell.angle_beta   90.00
_cell.angle_gamma   90.00
#
_symmetry.space_group_name_H-M   'P 1'
#
loop_
_entity.id
_entity.type
_entity.pdbx_description
1 polymer ?
#
loop_
_entity_poly.entity_id
_entity_poly.type
_entity_poly.pdbx_seq_one_letter_code
_entity_poly.pdbx_strand_id
1 'polypeptide(L)'
;MPIFEGCVGLALINRFDLYASERLGYPIKDVFSRYSPFWSFCRDIFQEWYLGDSLYASTYGHLSKQQGKPGCIHFEQPLLPLEAVQLTLETLQSQGYLLGFATGRTQQEALYPLEMYGLHRYFDEEHSATYDDIERAEAVLRAHGDHTLLSKPHPFQFLVAADHSDQNFNGLLESMERLETTLLEDSSAPRTSLAKNESFVVVGDSTSDILGGRAAGAITVAVLTGARTAEARKLLEQSRPDFTIEDMTRLPKLLEEIDSLAAIQRLQFSEKEKAERLLRRWFARHMQLYPESVTLTPKAVSLNSFNGFYRLNGEEYFFKTHVEEQGILAEYYHADLLHQAGYSIVKPLKALHEGGRQMVIYPVVRWPVIFDLVHAIEAGSAEDDAFETVIAAEKRECARLLSIYDQTMMRSPAEEHARAPIHQLFWHRLAGERFKSFYQGKVVTLPGQGTSGYVQGIPFEELLQYRWTVYNMYGTVVTGEWKRPTLGGLIERARIVLDPAREMATVIGHGDAHFGNVFLEDRKDFLYFDPAFAGRHSPLLDIVKPFFHNVFATWMYFPEKVAQDLQISVDIRGSDIYVEHNYELTMIRKAIFEAKLHDLYAPLKEMLGTKNDLSADWSEVVWLAMMCCPLLTMNLLDVKRLPPALCWLGLAQAIEMGNRSLNEG
;
A
#
# COMPACT_ATOMS: atom_id res chain seq x y z
N MET A 1 42.76 -10.72 24.32
CA MET A 1 43.91 -9.80 24.49
C MET A 1 43.46 -8.42 24.06
N PRO A 2 43.73 -7.34 24.81
CA PRO A 2 43.20 -6.01 24.53
C PRO A 2 43.49 -5.51 23.10
N ILE A 3 44.65 -5.87 22.54
CA ILE A 3 45.07 -5.50 21.19
C ILE A 3 44.18 -6.07 20.05
N PHE A 4 43.45 -7.14 20.32
CA PHE A 4 42.56 -7.82 19.35
C PHE A 4 41.08 -7.66 19.71
N GLU A 5 40.76 -6.96 20.80
CA GLU A 5 39.38 -6.84 21.29
C GLU A 5 38.52 -6.09 20.26
N GLY A 6 37.36 -6.66 19.89
CA GLY A 6 36.46 -6.11 18.88
C GLY A 6 36.96 -6.19 17.42
N CYS A 7 38.18 -6.68 17.17
CA CYS A 7 38.73 -6.79 15.82
C CYS A 7 38.33 -8.13 15.16
N VAL A 8 37.81 -8.08 13.94
CA VAL A 8 37.45 -9.25 13.12
C VAL A 8 37.96 -9.11 11.69
N GLY A 9 38.08 -10.23 10.97
CA GLY A 9 38.50 -10.24 9.57
C GLY A 9 39.87 -9.59 9.34
N LEU A 10 39.98 -8.72 8.34
CA LEU A 10 41.23 -8.05 7.97
C LEU A 10 41.75 -7.08 9.05
N ALA A 11 40.88 -6.52 9.87
CA ALA A 11 41.29 -5.67 11.00
C ALA A 11 42.08 -6.49 12.03
N LEU A 12 41.73 -7.76 12.23
CA LEU A 12 42.52 -8.68 13.06
C LEU A 12 43.92 -8.90 12.45
N ILE A 13 43.97 -9.08 11.13
CA ILE A 13 45.20 -9.34 10.39
C ILE A 13 46.18 -8.18 10.54
N ASN A 14 45.71 -6.95 10.33
CA ASN A 14 46.52 -5.74 10.46
C ASN A 14 47.00 -5.48 11.90
N ARG A 15 46.34 -6.05 12.91
CA ARG A 15 46.76 -5.97 14.32
C ARG A 15 47.89 -6.93 14.67
N PHE A 16 48.18 -7.94 13.84
CA PHE A 16 49.30 -8.84 14.10
C PHE A 16 50.65 -8.15 14.00
N ASP A 17 50.82 -7.16 13.12
CA ASP A 17 52.07 -6.39 13.05
C ASP A 17 52.33 -5.66 14.38
N LEU A 18 51.29 -5.02 14.94
CA LEU A 18 51.37 -4.36 16.24
C LEU A 18 51.67 -5.36 17.36
N TYR A 19 50.98 -6.50 17.36
CA TYR A 19 51.19 -7.54 18.37
C TYR A 19 52.58 -8.17 18.29
N ALA A 20 53.06 -8.46 17.07
CA ALA A 20 54.40 -8.98 16.84
C ALA A 20 55.46 -7.95 17.26
N SER A 21 55.22 -6.66 16.98
CA SER A 21 56.10 -5.58 17.42
C SER A 21 56.24 -5.55 18.95
N GLU A 22 55.12 -5.62 19.68
CA GLU A 22 55.10 -5.65 21.14
C GLU A 22 55.82 -6.89 21.70
N ARG A 23 55.61 -8.06 21.08
CA ARG A 23 56.18 -9.32 21.56
C ARG A 23 57.66 -9.47 21.30
N LEU A 24 58.13 -8.96 20.17
CA LEU A 24 59.50 -9.15 19.72
C LEU A 24 60.40 -7.98 20.10
N GLY A 25 59.83 -6.85 20.52
CA GLY A 25 60.58 -5.68 20.97
C GLY A 25 61.23 -4.87 19.84
N TYR A 26 60.76 -5.03 18.61
CA TYR A 26 61.22 -4.28 17.43
C TYR A 26 60.04 -3.99 16.48
N PRO A 27 60.05 -2.87 15.74
CA PRO A 27 58.93 -2.50 14.88
C PRO A 27 58.77 -3.47 13.71
N ILE A 28 57.60 -4.11 13.64
CA ILE A 28 57.11 -4.91 12.52
C ILE A 28 56.10 -4.06 11.75
N LYS A 29 56.27 -3.99 10.43
CA LYS A 29 55.33 -3.30 9.55
C LYS A 29 55.17 -4.07 8.25
N ASP A 30 53.92 -4.19 7.80
CA ASP A 30 53.51 -4.76 6.52
C ASP A 30 53.94 -6.23 6.35
N VAL A 31 54.12 -6.95 7.46
CA VAL A 31 54.48 -8.38 7.42
C VAL A 31 53.21 -9.22 7.35
N PHE A 32 52.23 -8.96 8.20
CA PHE A 32 50.99 -9.73 8.23
C PHE A 32 49.86 -9.14 7.39
N SER A 33 50.03 -7.92 6.87
CA SER A 33 49.01 -7.18 6.11
C SER A 33 48.53 -7.90 4.84
N ARG A 34 47.33 -7.54 4.37
CA ARG A 34 46.80 -8.01 3.07
C ARG A 34 47.78 -7.64 1.96
N TYR A 35 48.05 -8.57 1.07
CA TYR A 35 49.04 -8.43 -0.02
C TYR A 35 50.51 -8.41 0.40
N SER A 36 50.84 -8.67 1.67
CA SER A 36 52.24 -8.87 2.07
C SER A 36 52.83 -10.15 1.47
N PRO A 37 54.17 -10.29 1.43
CA PRO A 37 54.81 -11.54 1.04
C PRO A 37 54.38 -12.75 1.87
N PHE A 38 54.09 -12.54 3.17
CA PHE A 38 53.59 -13.60 4.05
C PHE A 38 52.16 -14.02 3.68
N TRP A 39 51.29 -13.05 3.39
CA TRP A 39 49.93 -13.32 2.91
C TRP A 39 49.95 -14.16 1.63
N SER A 40 50.73 -13.73 0.64
CA SER A 40 50.90 -14.45 -0.63
C SER A 40 51.42 -15.87 -0.40
N PHE A 41 52.41 -16.05 0.49
CA PHE A 41 52.93 -17.36 0.85
C PHE A 41 51.86 -18.29 1.46
N CYS A 42 51.09 -17.80 2.43
CA CYS A 42 50.01 -18.57 3.06
C CYS A 42 48.90 -18.93 2.06
N ARG A 43 48.51 -17.96 1.23
CA ARG A 43 47.53 -18.16 0.15
C ARG A 43 48.01 -19.24 -0.81
N ASP A 44 49.26 -19.17 -1.30
CA ASP A 44 49.77 -20.12 -2.28
C ASP A 44 49.81 -21.55 -1.71
N ILE A 45 50.19 -21.72 -0.44
CA ILE A 45 50.14 -23.03 0.23
C ILE A 45 48.71 -23.57 0.28
N PHE A 46 47.75 -22.73 0.66
CA PHE A 46 46.35 -23.11 0.68
C PHE A 46 45.87 -23.53 -0.72
N GLN A 47 46.18 -22.73 -1.73
CA GLN A 47 45.77 -22.96 -3.12
C GLN A 47 46.33 -24.27 -3.69
N GLU A 48 47.60 -24.58 -3.41
CA GLU A 48 48.20 -25.86 -3.83
C GLU A 48 47.45 -27.07 -3.24
N TRP A 49 47.01 -26.98 -1.97
CA TRP A 49 46.24 -28.06 -1.34
C TRP A 49 44.79 -28.10 -1.80
N TYR A 50 44.18 -26.92 -1.98
CA TYR A 50 42.78 -26.82 -2.35
C TYR A 50 42.54 -27.28 -3.78
N LEU A 51 43.28 -26.73 -4.74
CA LEU A 51 43.13 -27.06 -6.16
C LEU A 51 43.78 -28.41 -6.50
N GLY A 52 44.86 -28.77 -5.82
CA GLY A 52 45.69 -29.92 -6.18
C GLY A 52 46.60 -29.62 -7.38
N ASP A 53 47.57 -30.49 -7.63
CA ASP A 53 48.69 -30.17 -8.53
C ASP A 53 48.24 -29.79 -9.96
N SER A 54 47.24 -30.51 -10.50
CA SER A 54 46.79 -30.31 -11.88
C SER A 54 46.05 -28.99 -12.07
N LEU A 55 45.06 -28.70 -11.22
CA LEU A 55 44.26 -27.47 -11.32
C LEU A 55 45.07 -26.25 -10.89
N TYR A 56 45.99 -26.40 -9.93
CA TYR A 56 46.90 -25.33 -9.54
C TYR A 56 47.81 -24.92 -10.70
N ALA A 57 48.40 -25.90 -11.39
CA ALA A 57 49.30 -25.63 -12.51
C ALA A 57 48.59 -24.95 -13.69
N SER A 58 47.34 -25.34 -14.00
CA SER A 58 46.57 -24.68 -15.06
C SER A 58 46.23 -23.23 -14.74
N THR A 59 46.05 -22.90 -13.46
CA THR A 59 45.55 -21.58 -13.02
C THR A 59 46.66 -20.58 -12.78
N TYR A 60 47.73 -21.01 -12.11
CA TYR A 60 48.85 -20.15 -11.78
C TYR A 60 49.98 -20.23 -12.81
N GLY A 61 49.89 -21.12 -13.80
CA GLY A 61 50.87 -21.25 -14.87
C GLY A 61 52.23 -21.82 -14.43
N HIS A 62 52.31 -22.34 -13.20
CA HIS A 62 53.50 -22.99 -12.68
C HIS A 62 53.15 -24.16 -11.75
N LEU A 63 54.09 -25.10 -11.59
CA LEU A 63 53.91 -26.27 -10.74
C LEU A 63 53.85 -25.88 -9.25
N SER A 64 53.09 -26.65 -8.48
CA SER A 64 53.08 -26.58 -7.01
C SER A 64 54.48 -26.86 -6.45
N LYS A 65 54.88 -26.14 -5.40
CA LYS A 65 56.19 -26.30 -4.75
C LYS A 65 56.39 -27.71 -4.19
N GLN A 66 55.31 -28.32 -3.71
CA GLN A 66 55.28 -29.71 -3.27
C GLN A 66 54.22 -30.49 -4.04
N GLN A 67 54.68 -31.40 -4.88
CA GLN A 67 53.83 -32.30 -5.69
C GLN A 67 53.24 -33.45 -4.83
N GLY A 68 52.21 -34.11 -5.36
CA GLY A 68 51.45 -35.19 -4.74
C GLY A 68 50.13 -34.74 -4.11
N LYS A 69 49.64 -33.53 -4.41
CA LYS A 69 48.43 -32.98 -3.79
C LYS A 69 47.20 -33.32 -4.62
N PRO A 70 46.24 -34.09 -4.07
CA PRO A 70 45.10 -34.58 -4.83
C PRO A 70 44.09 -33.48 -5.16
N GLY A 71 44.05 -32.39 -4.37
CA GLY A 71 43.08 -31.30 -4.50
C GLY A 71 41.84 -31.51 -3.63
N CYS A 72 41.70 -30.70 -2.58
CA CYS A 72 40.53 -30.74 -1.71
C CYS A 72 39.23 -30.34 -2.42
N ILE A 73 39.33 -29.58 -3.51
CA ILE A 73 38.18 -29.12 -4.31
C ILE A 73 37.38 -30.29 -4.90
N HIS A 74 38.01 -31.45 -5.13
CA HIS A 74 37.33 -32.67 -5.58
C HIS A 74 36.43 -33.32 -4.52
N PHE A 75 36.56 -32.90 -3.26
CA PHE A 75 35.79 -33.44 -2.13
C PHE A 75 34.69 -32.48 -1.65
N GLU A 76 34.47 -31.35 -2.34
CA GLU A 76 33.34 -30.48 -2.01
C GLU A 76 32.01 -31.22 -2.18
N GLN A 77 31.10 -31.01 -1.21
CA GLN A 77 29.78 -31.61 -1.22
C GLN A 77 28.70 -30.53 -1.12
N PRO A 78 27.59 -30.67 -1.87
CA PRO A 78 26.43 -29.80 -1.71
C PRO A 78 25.90 -29.84 -0.27
N LEU A 79 25.43 -28.69 0.24
CA LEU A 79 24.84 -28.61 1.58
C LEU A 79 23.45 -29.27 1.66
N LEU A 80 22.80 -29.44 0.52
CA LEU A 80 21.47 -30.02 0.35
C LEU A 80 21.51 -31.13 -0.71
N PRO A 81 20.54 -32.05 -0.73
CA PRO A 81 20.43 -33.05 -1.80
C PRO A 81 20.44 -32.39 -3.19
N LEU A 82 21.22 -32.95 -4.12
CA LEU A 82 21.45 -32.35 -5.44
C LEU A 82 20.13 -32.17 -6.21
N GLU A 83 19.22 -33.14 -6.11
CA GLU A 83 17.92 -33.10 -6.77
C GLU A 83 17.07 -31.92 -6.27
N ALA A 84 17.14 -31.61 -4.97
CA ALA A 84 16.42 -30.48 -4.39
C ALA A 84 16.99 -29.14 -4.85
N VAL A 85 18.32 -29.04 -4.99
CA VAL A 85 19.00 -27.85 -5.52
C VAL A 85 18.61 -27.63 -6.98
N GLN A 86 18.70 -28.67 -7.81
CA GLN A 86 18.33 -28.61 -9.23
C GLN A 86 16.87 -28.18 -9.42
N LEU A 87 15.92 -28.83 -8.73
CA LEU A 87 14.51 -28.47 -8.79
C LEU A 87 14.27 -27.01 -8.37
N THR A 88 14.98 -26.52 -7.35
CA THR A 88 14.87 -25.13 -6.88
C THR A 88 15.33 -24.16 -7.97
N LEU A 89 16.50 -24.38 -8.57
CA LEU A 89 17.06 -23.52 -9.62
C LEU A 89 16.16 -23.53 -10.88
N GLU A 90 15.66 -24.71 -11.27
CA GLU A 90 14.70 -24.86 -12.37
C GLU A 90 13.39 -24.10 -12.12
N THR A 91 12.87 -24.17 -10.88
CA THR A 91 11.66 -23.45 -10.50
C THR A 91 11.87 -21.94 -10.60
N LEU A 92 13.00 -21.43 -10.11
CA LEU A 92 13.33 -20.00 -10.21
C LEU A 92 13.43 -19.53 -11.67
N GLN A 93 14.09 -20.30 -12.54
CA GLN A 93 14.16 -20.01 -13.97
C GLN A 93 12.76 -20.03 -14.62
N SER A 94 11.91 -21.00 -14.25
CA SER A 94 10.52 -21.06 -14.74
C SER A 94 9.66 -19.87 -14.30
N GLN A 95 9.98 -19.28 -13.14
CA GLN A 95 9.38 -18.03 -12.65
C GLN A 95 9.98 -16.79 -13.34
N GLY A 96 10.91 -16.96 -14.29
CA GLY A 96 11.53 -15.88 -15.06
C GLY A 96 12.61 -15.13 -14.31
N TYR A 97 13.28 -15.76 -13.34
CA TYR A 97 14.48 -15.20 -12.72
C TYR A 97 15.73 -15.60 -13.50
N LEU A 98 16.59 -14.61 -13.72
CA LEU A 98 17.97 -14.84 -14.09
C LEU A 98 18.77 -15.13 -12.81
N LEU A 99 19.65 -16.13 -12.87
CA LEU A 99 20.41 -16.58 -11.71
C LEU A 99 21.88 -16.26 -11.90
N GLY A 100 22.48 -15.67 -10.87
CA GLY A 100 23.88 -15.27 -10.83
C GLY A 100 24.51 -15.63 -9.50
N PHE A 101 25.82 -15.43 -9.37
CA PHE A 101 26.51 -15.59 -8.09
C PHE A 101 27.54 -14.49 -7.84
N ALA A 102 27.64 -14.06 -6.58
CA ALA A 102 28.68 -13.16 -6.11
C ALA A 102 29.46 -13.85 -4.99
N THR A 103 30.71 -14.22 -5.23
CA THR A 103 31.48 -15.10 -4.34
C THR A 103 32.87 -14.57 -4.03
N GLY A 104 33.37 -14.86 -2.82
CA GLY A 104 34.76 -14.59 -2.44
C GLY A 104 35.77 -15.62 -2.99
N ARG A 105 35.29 -16.60 -3.76
CA ARG A 105 36.10 -17.60 -4.46
C ARG A 105 36.65 -17.05 -5.77
N THR A 106 37.80 -17.56 -6.21
CA THR A 106 38.26 -17.31 -7.59
C THR A 106 37.32 -17.97 -8.60
N GLN A 107 37.39 -17.57 -9.86
CA GLN A 107 36.57 -18.10 -10.94
C GLN A 107 36.69 -19.63 -11.02
N GLN A 108 37.89 -20.17 -10.94
CA GLN A 108 38.10 -21.61 -10.97
C GLN A 108 37.49 -22.31 -9.75
N GLU A 109 37.65 -21.76 -8.55
CA GLU A 109 37.09 -22.31 -7.31
C GLU A 109 35.56 -22.28 -7.27
N ALA A 110 34.95 -21.33 -7.98
CA ALA A 110 33.51 -21.19 -8.09
C ALA A 110 32.93 -22.15 -9.15
N LEU A 111 33.53 -22.18 -10.34
CA LEU A 111 32.99 -22.94 -11.47
C LEU A 111 33.22 -24.44 -11.34
N TYR A 112 34.40 -24.86 -10.86
CA TYR A 112 34.74 -26.29 -10.84
C TYR A 112 33.74 -27.16 -10.04
N PRO A 113 33.34 -26.79 -8.80
CA PRO A 113 32.33 -27.55 -8.08
C PRO A 113 30.95 -27.50 -8.75
N LEU A 114 30.58 -26.36 -9.35
CA LEU A 114 29.32 -26.22 -10.07
C LEU A 114 29.28 -27.12 -11.32
N GLU A 115 30.38 -27.24 -12.06
CA GLU A 115 30.51 -28.14 -13.21
C GLU A 115 30.46 -29.61 -12.79
N MET A 116 31.18 -29.98 -11.72
CA MET A 116 31.20 -31.34 -11.17
C MET A 116 29.79 -31.86 -10.87
N TYR A 117 28.91 -30.99 -10.34
CA TYR A 117 27.54 -31.32 -10.00
C TYR A 117 26.51 -30.97 -11.09
N GLY A 118 26.96 -30.50 -12.27
CA GLY A 118 26.08 -30.10 -13.36
C GLY A 118 25.15 -28.93 -13.04
N LEU A 119 25.55 -28.08 -12.08
CA LEU A 119 24.79 -26.91 -11.63
C LEU A 119 25.18 -25.63 -12.37
N HIS A 120 26.36 -25.59 -12.99
CA HIS A 120 26.85 -24.39 -13.69
C HIS A 120 25.85 -23.88 -14.75
N ARG A 121 25.18 -24.78 -15.47
CA ARG A 121 24.17 -24.48 -16.51
C ARG A 121 22.98 -23.63 -16.06
N TYR A 122 22.73 -23.50 -14.77
CA TYR A 122 21.61 -22.70 -14.25
C TYR A 122 21.99 -21.23 -14.04
N PHE A 123 23.29 -20.92 -13.98
CA PHE A 123 23.79 -19.58 -13.72
C PHE A 123 24.21 -18.90 -15.02
N ASP A 124 23.87 -17.63 -15.12
CA ASP A 124 24.22 -16.78 -16.23
C ASP A 124 25.66 -16.27 -16.07
N GLU A 125 26.47 -16.43 -17.11
CA GLU A 125 27.89 -16.04 -17.09
C GLU A 125 28.06 -14.53 -16.96
N GLU A 126 27.13 -13.75 -17.52
CA GLU A 126 27.13 -12.28 -17.42
C GLU A 126 26.56 -11.80 -16.08
N HIS A 127 26.09 -12.67 -15.19
CA HIS A 127 25.58 -12.24 -13.87
C HIS A 127 26.38 -12.89 -12.74
N SER A 128 27.69 -13.00 -12.95
CA SER A 128 28.61 -13.68 -12.02
C SER A 128 29.78 -12.78 -11.64
N ALA A 129 30.05 -12.68 -10.35
CA ALA A 129 31.17 -11.91 -9.79
C ALA A 129 32.00 -12.79 -8.84
N THR A 130 33.31 -12.76 -9.03
CA THR A 130 34.28 -13.61 -8.33
C THR A 130 35.30 -12.76 -7.57
N TYR A 131 36.25 -13.41 -6.91
CA TYR A 131 37.38 -12.72 -6.30
C TYR A 131 38.32 -12.10 -7.34
N ASP A 132 38.42 -12.67 -8.54
CA ASP A 132 39.26 -12.13 -9.62
C ASP A 132 38.79 -10.73 -10.05
N ASP A 133 37.48 -10.48 -10.03
CA ASP A 133 36.88 -9.16 -10.28
C ASP A 133 37.28 -8.14 -9.21
N ILE A 134 37.24 -8.56 -7.94
CA ILE A 134 37.70 -7.72 -6.82
C ILE A 134 39.18 -7.40 -6.98
N GLU A 135 40.01 -8.40 -7.24
CA GLU A 135 41.46 -8.20 -7.32
C GLU A 135 41.84 -7.25 -8.47
N ARG A 136 41.19 -7.39 -9.62
CA ARG A 136 41.32 -6.44 -10.74
C ARG A 136 40.90 -5.03 -10.33
N ALA A 137 39.78 -4.88 -9.62
CA ALA A 137 39.25 -3.57 -9.25
C ALA A 137 40.12 -2.88 -8.21
N GLU A 138 40.49 -3.59 -7.14
CA GLU A 138 41.40 -3.07 -6.13
C GLU A 138 42.78 -2.78 -6.71
N ALA A 139 43.24 -3.50 -7.76
CA ALA A 139 44.49 -3.18 -8.44
C ALA A 139 44.44 -1.83 -9.18
N VAL A 140 43.31 -1.53 -9.84
CA VAL A 140 43.08 -0.23 -10.47
C VAL A 140 43.01 0.87 -9.44
N LEU A 141 42.29 0.68 -8.33
CA LEU A 141 42.24 1.65 -7.22
C LEU A 141 43.64 1.91 -6.65
N ARG A 142 44.42 0.86 -6.39
CA ARG A 142 45.80 0.99 -5.88
C ARG A 142 46.70 1.75 -6.84
N ALA A 143 46.52 1.60 -8.15
CA ALA A 143 47.27 2.35 -9.15
C ALA A 143 46.98 3.88 -9.08
N HIS A 144 45.83 4.27 -8.55
CA HIS A 144 45.42 5.67 -8.33
C HIS A 144 45.64 6.15 -6.88
N GLY A 145 46.28 5.34 -6.03
CA GLY A 145 46.55 5.67 -4.63
C GLY A 145 45.38 5.41 -3.68
N ASP A 146 44.32 4.74 -4.15
CA ASP A 146 43.20 4.30 -3.33
C ASP A 146 43.42 2.86 -2.83
N HIS A 147 43.22 2.65 -1.54
CA HIS A 147 43.42 1.37 -0.85
C HIS A 147 42.11 0.73 -0.37
N THR A 148 40.97 1.18 -0.89
CA THR A 148 39.64 0.66 -0.59
C THR A 148 39.53 -0.83 -0.89
N LEU A 149 38.88 -1.57 0.01
CA LEU A 149 38.68 -3.00 -0.09
C LEU A 149 37.27 -3.29 -0.62
N LEU A 150 37.19 -3.98 -1.74
CA LEU A 150 35.95 -4.19 -2.47
C LEU A 150 35.30 -5.56 -2.20
N SER A 151 35.91 -6.37 -1.34
CA SER A 151 35.30 -7.59 -0.81
C SER A 151 34.10 -7.28 0.09
N LYS A 152 33.14 -8.21 0.17
CA LYS A 152 31.98 -8.10 1.09
C LYS A 152 32.45 -7.73 2.52
N PRO A 153 31.79 -6.77 3.19
CA PRO A 153 30.44 -6.26 2.96
C PRO A 153 30.32 -5.12 1.93
N HIS A 154 31.37 -4.80 1.18
CA HIS A 154 31.28 -3.82 0.10
C HIS A 154 30.28 -4.29 -0.99
N PRO A 155 29.43 -3.40 -1.58
CA PRO A 155 28.41 -3.80 -2.56
C PRO A 155 28.96 -4.19 -3.94
N PHE A 156 30.25 -3.94 -4.22
CA PHE A 156 30.87 -4.09 -5.54
C PHE A 156 30.51 -5.40 -6.25
N GLN A 157 30.72 -6.55 -5.60
CA GLN A 157 30.47 -7.84 -6.26
C GLN A 157 29.01 -8.04 -6.65
N PHE A 158 28.07 -7.54 -5.84
CA PHE A 158 26.64 -7.63 -6.16
C PHE A 158 26.26 -6.70 -7.31
N LEU A 159 26.89 -5.54 -7.40
CA LEU A 159 26.68 -4.61 -8.51
C LEU A 159 27.24 -5.15 -9.83
N VAL A 160 28.44 -5.74 -9.81
CA VAL A 160 29.02 -6.42 -10.97
C VAL A 160 28.12 -7.58 -11.44
N ALA A 161 27.61 -8.38 -10.50
CA ALA A 161 26.71 -9.48 -10.84
C ALA A 161 25.31 -9.03 -11.28
N ALA A 162 24.90 -7.77 -11.03
CA ALA A 162 23.57 -7.26 -11.33
C ALA A 162 23.50 -6.39 -12.59
N ASP A 163 24.57 -5.66 -12.93
CA ASP A 163 24.65 -4.84 -14.15
C ASP A 163 25.96 -5.15 -14.87
N HIS A 164 25.84 -5.95 -15.93
CA HIS A 164 26.98 -6.36 -16.75
C HIS A 164 27.06 -5.58 -18.07
N SER A 165 26.37 -4.43 -18.17
CA SER A 165 26.42 -3.60 -19.37
C SER A 165 27.87 -3.24 -19.72
N ASP A 166 28.33 -3.86 -20.81
CA ASP A 166 29.67 -3.89 -21.39
C ASP A 166 30.70 -2.85 -20.90
N GLN A 167 31.83 -3.38 -20.42
CA GLN A 167 33.19 -2.81 -20.52
C GLN A 167 33.53 -1.49 -19.82
N ASN A 168 32.60 -0.79 -19.17
CA ASN A 168 32.94 0.47 -18.50
C ASN A 168 33.26 0.29 -17.00
N PHE A 169 34.22 -0.60 -16.72
CA PHE A 169 34.80 -0.83 -15.39
C PHE A 169 35.19 0.47 -14.67
N ASN A 170 35.70 1.44 -15.44
CA ASN A 170 36.03 2.78 -14.94
C ASN A 170 34.79 3.60 -14.57
N GLY A 171 33.67 3.46 -15.29
CA GLY A 171 32.41 4.13 -14.96
C GLY A 171 31.75 3.58 -13.69
N LEU A 172 31.93 2.27 -13.40
CA LEU A 172 31.50 1.67 -12.13
C LEU A 172 32.36 2.21 -10.97
N LEU A 173 33.69 2.28 -11.15
CA LEU A 173 34.61 2.88 -10.16
C LEU A 173 34.26 4.35 -9.87
N GLU A 174 34.08 5.19 -10.89
CA GLU A 174 33.75 6.63 -10.76
C GLU A 174 32.37 6.90 -10.13
N SER A 175 31.43 5.95 -10.24
CA SER A 175 30.12 6.06 -9.60
C SER A 175 30.16 5.60 -8.13
N MET A 176 31.08 4.70 -7.78
CA MET A 176 31.32 4.24 -6.42
C MET A 176 32.11 5.25 -5.57
N GLU A 177 33.11 5.94 -6.11
CA GLU A 177 33.86 7.01 -5.40
C GLU A 177 32.93 8.11 -4.85
N ARG A 178 31.85 8.44 -5.59
CA ARG A 178 30.83 9.43 -5.17
C ARG A 178 29.96 8.97 -4.00
N LEU A 179 29.82 7.66 -3.79
CA LEU A 179 29.00 7.09 -2.72
C LEU A 179 29.72 7.04 -1.37
N GLU A 180 31.04 6.79 -1.36
CA GLU A 180 31.82 6.83 -0.12
C GLU A 180 31.87 8.23 0.50
N THR A 181 31.90 9.29 -0.32
CA THR A 181 31.80 10.68 0.18
C THR A 181 30.46 10.96 0.85
N THR A 182 29.39 10.31 0.39
CA THR A 182 28.02 10.54 0.89
C THR A 182 27.70 9.70 2.13
N LEU A 183 28.28 8.50 2.24
CA LEU A 183 28.07 7.58 3.38
C LEU A 183 28.72 8.05 4.70
N LEU A 184 29.69 8.96 4.62
CA LEU A 184 30.39 9.50 5.79
C LEU A 184 29.81 10.83 6.30
N GLU A 185 29.02 11.56 5.50
CA GLU A 185 28.63 12.93 5.83
C GLU A 185 27.14 13.15 6.14
N ASP A 186 26.21 12.28 5.71
CA ASP A 186 24.79 12.48 6.06
C ASP A 186 23.96 11.19 6.05
N SER A 187 23.43 10.82 7.23
CA SER A 187 22.55 9.65 7.39
C SER A 187 21.10 9.91 6.94
N SER A 188 20.81 11.13 6.47
CA SER A 188 19.46 11.57 6.05
C SER A 188 19.28 11.77 4.54
N ALA A 189 20.33 11.61 3.73
CA ALA A 189 20.26 11.80 2.28
C ALA A 189 19.62 10.60 1.54
N PRO A 190 18.82 10.82 0.47
CA PRO A 190 18.23 9.74 -0.32
C PRO A 190 19.33 8.91 -0.98
N ARG A 191 19.38 7.61 -0.64
CA ARG A 191 20.34 6.65 -1.20
C ARG A 191 20.06 6.43 -2.68
N THR A 192 20.91 6.97 -3.54
CA THR A 192 20.89 6.70 -4.98
C THR A 192 21.32 5.27 -5.25
N SER A 193 20.40 4.47 -5.81
CA SER A 193 20.66 3.10 -6.28
C SER A 193 21.65 3.14 -7.45
N LEU A 194 22.82 2.52 -7.30
CA LEU A 194 23.82 2.38 -8.37
C LEU A 194 23.39 1.42 -9.48
N ALA A 195 22.53 0.44 -9.19
CA ALA A 195 22.00 -0.44 -10.22
C ALA A 195 21.06 0.36 -11.11
N LYS A 196 21.37 0.42 -12.42
CA LYS A 196 20.47 0.94 -13.45
C LYS A 196 19.14 0.19 -13.37
N ASN A 197 18.13 0.80 -12.76
CA ASN A 197 16.70 0.48 -12.86
C ASN A 197 16.22 -0.96 -12.57
N GLU A 198 17.09 -1.97 -12.40
CA GLU A 198 16.69 -3.35 -12.21
C GLU A 198 16.76 -3.77 -10.74
N SER A 199 15.65 -4.32 -10.25
CA SER A 199 15.55 -4.81 -8.88
C SER A 199 15.92 -6.28 -8.81
N PHE A 200 16.94 -6.59 -8.02
CA PHE A 200 17.46 -7.94 -7.82
C PHE A 200 17.37 -8.38 -6.35
N VAL A 201 17.56 -9.69 -6.13
CA VAL A 201 17.47 -10.33 -4.81
C VAL A 201 18.83 -10.94 -4.48
N VAL A 202 19.37 -10.61 -3.31
CA VAL A 202 20.60 -11.22 -2.79
C VAL A 202 20.24 -12.28 -1.78
N VAL A 203 20.72 -13.50 -2.00
CA VAL A 203 20.50 -14.65 -1.12
C VAL A 203 21.85 -15.07 -0.55
N GLY A 204 21.96 -15.10 0.78
CA GLY A 204 23.24 -15.41 1.44
C GLY A 204 23.06 -15.90 2.88
N ASP A 205 24.12 -16.47 3.44
CA ASP A 205 24.14 -17.08 4.77
C ASP A 205 24.97 -16.28 5.78
N SER A 206 25.69 -15.26 5.32
CA SER A 206 26.58 -14.45 6.16
C SER A 206 26.06 -13.03 6.37
N THR A 207 26.47 -12.41 7.48
CA THR A 207 26.23 -10.98 7.74
C THR A 207 26.75 -10.10 6.60
N SER A 208 27.89 -10.47 6.00
CA SER A 208 28.49 -9.71 4.90
C SER A 208 27.65 -9.74 3.63
N ASP A 209 26.93 -10.82 3.35
CA ASP A 209 26.01 -10.90 2.20
C ASP A 209 24.81 -9.97 2.39
N ILE A 210 24.23 -9.96 3.59
CA ILE A 210 23.06 -9.13 3.90
C ILE A 210 23.44 -7.65 3.89
N LEU A 211 24.57 -7.29 4.48
CA LEU A 211 25.03 -5.90 4.49
C LEU A 211 25.43 -5.43 3.08
N GLY A 212 26.17 -6.25 2.33
CA GLY A 212 26.59 -5.90 0.96
C GLY A 212 25.42 -5.85 -0.02
N GLY A 213 24.48 -6.80 0.07
CA GLY A 213 23.27 -6.81 -0.76
C GLY A 213 22.38 -5.60 -0.48
N ARG A 214 22.19 -5.24 0.79
CA ARG A 214 21.45 -4.03 1.16
C ARG A 214 22.15 -2.77 0.65
N ALA A 215 23.47 -2.67 0.78
CA ALA A 215 24.24 -1.55 0.26
C ALA A 215 24.14 -1.45 -1.27
N ALA A 216 23.98 -2.57 -1.96
CA ALA A 216 23.75 -2.63 -3.40
C ALA A 216 22.27 -2.35 -3.80
N GLY A 217 21.37 -2.14 -2.84
CA GLY A 217 19.94 -1.88 -3.07
C GLY A 217 19.04 -3.12 -3.17
N ALA A 218 19.61 -4.33 -3.10
CA ALA A 218 18.91 -5.60 -3.29
C ALA A 218 17.95 -5.96 -2.16
N ILE A 219 16.85 -6.64 -2.49
CA ILE A 219 16.06 -7.35 -1.46
C ILE A 219 16.93 -8.48 -0.91
N THR A 220 17.12 -8.52 0.41
CA THR A 220 18.06 -9.44 1.06
C THR A 220 17.35 -10.63 1.70
N VAL A 221 17.76 -11.85 1.36
CA VAL A 221 17.23 -13.09 1.91
C VAL A 221 18.35 -13.86 2.60
N ALA A 222 18.21 -14.04 3.91
CA ALA A 222 19.11 -14.86 4.71
C ALA A 222 18.71 -16.34 4.64
N VAL A 223 19.65 -17.22 4.33
CA VAL A 223 19.48 -18.69 4.42
C VAL A 223 20.21 -19.25 5.65
N LEU A 224 19.56 -20.13 6.41
CA LEU A 224 20.10 -20.63 7.68
C LEU A 224 21.05 -21.85 7.55
N THR A 225 21.26 -22.36 6.33
CA THR A 225 22.09 -23.54 6.04
C THR A 225 23.58 -23.33 6.33
N GLY A 226 24.07 -22.09 6.20
CA GLY A 226 25.45 -21.73 6.49
C GLY A 226 25.69 -21.21 7.92
N ALA A 227 24.67 -20.60 8.54
CA ALA A 227 24.69 -20.19 9.95
C ALA A 227 24.47 -21.38 10.90
N ARG A 228 25.49 -22.24 11.02
CA ARG A 228 25.42 -23.53 11.74
C ARG A 228 25.51 -23.40 13.26
N THR A 229 25.98 -22.27 13.79
CA THR A 229 26.08 -22.02 15.24
C THR A 229 25.02 -21.04 15.71
N ALA A 230 24.66 -21.08 17.00
CA ALA A 230 23.72 -20.14 17.59
C ALA A 230 24.22 -18.70 17.49
N GLU A 231 25.54 -18.50 17.64
CA GLU A 231 26.22 -17.22 17.51
C GLU A 231 26.12 -16.69 16.07
N ALA A 232 26.36 -17.54 15.07
CA ALA A 232 26.25 -17.15 13.66
C ALA A 232 24.82 -16.76 13.28
N ARG A 233 23.81 -17.52 13.77
CA ARG A 233 22.40 -17.19 13.55
C ARG A 233 22.02 -15.85 14.17
N LYS A 234 22.50 -15.59 15.39
CA LYS A 234 22.27 -14.32 16.08
C LYS A 234 22.91 -13.14 15.33
N LEU A 235 24.14 -13.30 14.84
CA LEU A 235 24.83 -12.29 14.03
C LEU A 235 24.12 -12.02 12.69
N LEU A 236 23.59 -13.06 12.05
CA LEU A 236 22.83 -12.94 10.82
C LEU A 236 21.49 -12.22 11.07
N GLU A 237 20.77 -12.55 12.14
CA GLU A 237 19.55 -11.84 12.54
C GLU A 237 19.82 -10.36 12.85
N GLN A 238 20.92 -10.06 13.55
CA GLN A 238 21.36 -8.69 13.85
C GLN A 238 21.69 -7.87 12.59
N SER A 239 22.03 -8.52 11.48
CA SER A 239 22.22 -7.85 10.19
C SER A 239 20.90 -7.37 9.55
N ARG A 240 19.75 -7.77 10.11
CA ARG A 240 18.37 -7.38 9.74
C ARG A 240 17.97 -7.72 8.30
N PRO A 241 18.16 -8.95 7.80
CA PRO A 241 17.79 -9.30 6.44
C PRO A 241 16.30 -8.99 6.15
N ASP A 242 15.96 -8.69 4.90
CA ASP A 242 14.57 -8.43 4.54
C ASP A 242 13.69 -9.66 4.79
N PHE A 243 14.23 -10.85 4.50
CA PHE A 243 13.58 -12.13 4.77
C PHE A 243 14.59 -13.15 5.29
N THR A 244 14.12 -14.13 6.06
CA THR A 244 14.93 -15.26 6.51
C THR A 244 14.20 -16.55 6.20
N ILE A 245 14.90 -17.52 5.60
CA ILE A 245 14.37 -18.83 5.24
C ILE A 245 15.31 -19.94 5.74
N GLU A 246 14.76 -21.13 5.96
CA GLU A 246 15.53 -22.28 6.45
C GLU A 246 16.67 -22.65 5.49
N ASP A 247 16.35 -22.74 4.20
CA ASP A 247 17.27 -23.08 3.13
C ASP A 247 16.73 -22.56 1.78
N MET A 248 17.55 -22.68 0.72
CA MET A 248 17.21 -22.14 -0.60
C MET A 248 15.96 -22.75 -1.24
N THR A 249 15.51 -23.94 -0.85
CA THR A 249 14.32 -24.60 -1.43
C THR A 249 13.03 -23.83 -1.14
N ARG A 250 13.05 -22.94 -0.14
CA ARG A 250 11.92 -22.06 0.20
C ARG A 250 11.86 -20.79 -0.64
N LEU A 251 12.95 -20.46 -1.34
CA LEU A 251 13.09 -19.21 -2.08
C LEU A 251 12.01 -19.02 -3.17
N PRO A 252 11.69 -20.02 -4.02
CA PRO A 252 10.69 -19.81 -5.08
C PRO A 252 9.33 -19.38 -4.54
N LYS A 253 8.89 -19.98 -3.42
CA LYS A 253 7.63 -19.63 -2.77
C LYS A 253 7.66 -18.25 -2.13
N LEU A 254 8.75 -17.91 -1.43
CA LEU A 254 8.93 -16.57 -0.85
C LEU A 254 8.82 -15.49 -1.93
N LEU A 255 9.48 -15.71 -3.07
CA LEU A 255 9.49 -14.77 -4.18
C LEU A 255 8.09 -14.55 -4.79
N GLU A 256 7.24 -15.58 -4.87
CA GLU A 256 5.84 -15.41 -5.25
C GLU A 256 5.03 -14.61 -4.21
N GLU A 257 5.27 -14.85 -2.92
CA GLU A 257 4.55 -14.19 -1.84
C GLU A 257 4.87 -12.69 -1.75
N ILE A 258 6.14 -12.30 -1.88
CA ILE A 258 6.56 -10.90 -1.81
C ILE A 258 6.17 -10.10 -3.06
N ASP A 259 5.86 -10.79 -4.16
CA ASP A 259 5.34 -10.22 -5.42
C ASP A 259 3.84 -9.96 -5.36
N SER A 260 3.19 -10.26 -4.24
CA SER A 260 1.77 -9.99 -4.02
C SER A 260 1.52 -8.58 -3.50
N LEU A 261 0.57 -7.87 -4.12
CA LEU A 261 0.04 -6.61 -3.58
C LEU A 261 -0.49 -6.78 -2.14
N ALA A 262 -1.00 -7.96 -1.78
CA ALA A 262 -1.46 -8.24 -0.42
C ALA A 262 -0.30 -8.27 0.60
N ALA A 263 0.89 -8.73 0.20
CA ALA A 263 2.06 -8.70 1.08
C ALA A 263 2.57 -7.26 1.29
N ILE A 264 2.65 -6.48 0.20
CA ILE A 264 3.00 -5.05 0.24
C ILE A 264 2.01 -4.29 1.12
N GLN A 265 0.71 -4.56 0.97
CA GLN A 265 -0.36 -3.95 1.75
C GLN A 265 -0.20 -4.22 3.25
N ARG A 266 0.19 -5.43 3.66
CA ARG A 266 0.43 -5.73 5.09
C ARG A 266 1.69 -5.02 5.59
N LEU A 267 2.77 -5.08 4.82
CA LEU A 267 4.07 -4.53 5.21
C LEU A 267 4.07 -3.00 5.31
N GLN A 268 3.19 -2.29 4.59
CA GLN A 268 3.15 -0.81 4.65
C GLN A 268 2.93 -0.27 6.07
N PHE A 269 2.29 -1.04 6.96
CA PHE A 269 1.96 -0.61 8.32
C PHE A 269 3.09 -0.89 9.33
N SER A 270 3.90 -1.93 9.10
CA SER A 270 4.96 -2.35 10.03
C SER A 270 6.37 -2.01 9.52
N GLU A 271 6.58 -2.09 8.21
CA GLU A 271 7.89 -2.01 7.53
C GLU A 271 7.75 -1.22 6.22
N LYS A 272 7.30 0.04 6.33
CA LYS A 272 6.96 0.90 5.17
C LYS A 272 8.06 0.96 4.10
N GLU A 273 9.31 1.18 4.50
CA GLU A 273 10.45 1.25 3.54
C GLU A 273 10.63 -0.07 2.76
N LYS A 274 10.46 -1.22 3.44
CA LYS A 274 10.50 -2.53 2.79
C LYS A 274 9.34 -2.68 1.80
N ALA A 275 8.14 -2.26 2.19
CA ALA A 275 6.96 -2.29 1.33
C ALA A 275 7.14 -1.41 0.08
N GLU A 276 7.72 -0.22 0.21
CA GLU A 276 8.02 0.68 -0.92
C GLU A 276 9.05 0.08 -1.88
N ARG A 277 10.10 -0.57 -1.37
CA ARG A 277 11.10 -1.28 -2.19
C ARG A 277 10.48 -2.45 -2.94
N LEU A 278 9.65 -3.26 -2.28
CA LEU A 278 8.89 -4.33 -2.94
C LEU A 278 7.95 -3.79 -4.00
N LEU A 279 7.31 -2.65 -3.75
CA LEU A 279 6.42 -2.01 -4.71
C LEU A 279 7.17 -1.44 -5.93
N ARG A 280 8.36 -0.87 -5.76
CA ARG A 280 9.24 -0.49 -6.88
C ARG A 280 9.55 -1.70 -7.77
N ARG A 281 9.91 -2.82 -7.14
CA ARG A 281 10.15 -4.09 -7.85
C ARG A 281 8.88 -4.56 -8.57
N TRP A 282 7.73 -4.47 -7.92
CA TRP A 282 6.44 -4.83 -8.51
C TRP A 282 6.12 -3.98 -9.75
N PHE A 283 6.36 -2.66 -9.71
CA PHE A 283 6.20 -1.76 -10.87
C PHE A 283 7.09 -2.18 -12.04
N ALA A 284 8.35 -2.51 -11.77
CA ALA A 284 9.29 -2.97 -12.80
C ALA A 284 8.80 -4.27 -13.46
N ARG A 285 8.45 -5.27 -12.65
CA ARG A 285 8.09 -6.62 -13.13
C ARG A 285 6.72 -6.68 -13.82
N HIS A 286 5.73 -5.94 -13.33
CA HIS A 286 4.35 -6.07 -13.80
C HIS A 286 3.87 -4.93 -14.68
N MET A 287 4.48 -3.75 -14.59
CA MET A 287 4.06 -2.58 -15.38
C MET A 287 5.14 -2.07 -16.34
N GLN A 288 6.35 -2.64 -16.29
CA GLN A 288 7.54 -2.15 -17.00
C GLN A 288 7.80 -0.66 -16.69
N LEU A 289 7.56 -0.27 -15.43
CA LEU A 289 7.79 1.08 -14.93
C LEU A 289 8.95 1.04 -13.94
N TYR A 290 9.91 1.94 -14.10
CA TYR A 290 11.12 2.03 -13.28
C TYR A 290 11.12 3.34 -12.49
N PRO A 291 10.28 3.47 -11.44
CA PRO A 291 10.17 4.72 -10.70
C PRO A 291 11.45 5.05 -9.94
N GLU A 292 11.80 6.34 -9.96
CA GLU A 292 12.89 6.93 -9.17
C GLU A 292 12.63 6.76 -7.67
N SER A 293 11.37 6.95 -7.27
CA SER A 293 10.89 6.78 -5.91
C SER A 293 9.43 6.33 -5.89
N VAL A 294 9.04 5.65 -4.80
CA VAL A 294 7.67 5.24 -4.50
C VAL A 294 7.42 5.56 -3.03
N THR A 295 6.31 6.24 -2.76
CA THR A 295 5.91 6.66 -1.42
C THR A 295 4.52 6.13 -1.12
N LEU A 296 4.39 5.28 -0.11
CA LEU A 296 3.10 4.78 0.37
C LEU A 296 2.44 5.78 1.32
N THR A 297 1.12 5.90 1.22
CA THR A 297 0.29 6.72 2.12
C THR A 297 -0.68 5.85 2.92
N PRO A 298 -0.16 5.07 3.89
CA PRO A 298 -0.98 4.14 4.67
C PRO A 298 -2.07 4.88 5.45
N LYS A 299 -3.32 4.44 5.30
CA LYS A 299 -4.45 4.91 6.08
C LYS A 299 -5.02 3.73 6.88
N ALA A 300 -5.34 3.95 8.15
CA ALA A 300 -5.84 2.91 9.06
C ALA A 300 -7.11 2.18 8.57
N VAL A 301 -7.82 2.79 7.61
CA VAL A 301 -9.07 2.26 7.03
C VAL A 301 -8.86 1.45 5.73
N SER A 302 -7.64 1.39 5.20
CA SER A 302 -7.33 0.74 3.93
C SER A 302 -6.92 -0.73 4.13
N LEU A 303 -7.87 -1.55 4.60
CA LEU A 303 -7.62 -2.96 4.92
C LEU A 303 -7.44 -3.85 3.67
N ASN A 304 -8.08 -3.49 2.56
CA ASN A 304 -8.06 -4.26 1.30
C ASN A 304 -7.57 -3.41 0.10
N SER A 305 -6.86 -2.32 0.38
CA SER A 305 -6.33 -1.42 -0.64
C SER A 305 -5.14 -0.64 -0.07
N PHE A 306 -4.36 -0.05 -0.95
CA PHE A 306 -3.39 0.98 -0.60
C PHE A 306 -3.16 1.90 -1.78
N ASN A 307 -2.66 3.08 -1.49
CA ASN A 307 -2.34 4.10 -2.48
C ASN A 307 -1.05 4.81 -2.10
N GLY A 308 -0.59 5.63 -3.03
CA GLY A 308 0.63 6.38 -2.85
C GLY A 308 1.00 7.15 -4.09
N PHE A 309 2.24 7.61 -4.10
CA PHE A 309 2.82 8.36 -5.19
C PHE A 309 4.05 7.66 -5.71
N TYR A 310 4.34 7.78 -7.00
CA TYR A 310 5.65 7.41 -7.55
C TYR A 310 6.15 8.53 -8.46
N ARG A 311 7.48 8.65 -8.55
CA ARG A 311 8.13 9.62 -9.44
C ARG A 311 8.81 8.91 -10.61
N LEU A 312 8.59 9.39 -11.81
CA LEU A 312 9.19 8.85 -13.04
C LEU A 312 9.47 10.00 -14.01
N ASN A 313 10.71 10.10 -14.49
CA ASN A 313 11.17 11.14 -15.43
C ASN A 313 10.93 12.56 -14.88
N GLY A 314 11.17 12.76 -13.59
CA GLY A 314 10.93 14.05 -12.93
C GLY A 314 9.46 14.40 -12.66
N GLU A 315 8.50 13.61 -13.14
CA GLU A 315 7.06 13.80 -12.93
C GLU A 315 6.51 12.88 -11.83
N GLU A 316 5.46 13.33 -11.15
CA GLU A 316 4.82 12.61 -10.05
C GLU A 316 3.46 12.05 -10.47
N TYR A 317 3.16 10.82 -10.05
CA TYR A 317 1.95 10.10 -10.37
C TYR A 317 1.30 9.55 -9.11
N PHE A 318 -0.03 9.54 -9.07
CA PHE A 318 -0.79 8.90 -8.01
C PHE A 318 -1.21 7.50 -8.44
N PHE A 319 -1.12 6.53 -7.54
CA PHE A 319 -1.62 5.18 -7.80
C PHE A 319 -2.56 4.71 -6.70
N LYS A 320 -3.51 3.85 -7.08
CA LYS A 320 -4.45 3.19 -6.19
C LYS A 320 -4.53 1.71 -6.54
N THR A 321 -4.57 0.87 -5.51
CA THR A 321 -4.78 -0.57 -5.65
C THR A 321 -6.10 -1.00 -5.04
N HIS A 322 -6.63 -2.10 -5.53
CA HIS A 322 -7.63 -2.91 -4.84
C HIS A 322 -7.06 -4.32 -4.70
N VAL A 323 -7.14 -4.91 -3.53
CA VAL A 323 -6.60 -6.26 -3.26
C VAL A 323 -7.66 -7.35 -3.52
N GLU A 324 -8.89 -6.96 -3.88
CA GLU A 324 -9.99 -7.88 -4.22
C GLU A 324 -10.19 -8.00 -5.75
N GLU A 325 -10.64 -9.17 -6.22
CA GLU A 325 -10.72 -9.54 -7.64
C GLU A 325 -11.71 -8.72 -8.48
N GLN A 326 -12.57 -7.90 -7.87
CA GLN A 326 -13.64 -7.15 -8.57
C GLN A 326 -13.44 -5.63 -8.37
N GLY A 327 -13.02 -4.87 -9.39
CA GLY A 327 -12.95 -3.41 -9.24
C GLY A 327 -12.40 -2.58 -10.41
N ILE A 328 -11.20 -2.88 -10.92
CA ILE A 328 -10.46 -1.90 -11.74
C ILE A 328 -10.94 -1.71 -13.19
N LEU A 329 -11.36 -2.78 -13.88
CA LEU A 329 -11.85 -2.63 -15.26
C LEU A 329 -13.09 -1.72 -15.33
N ALA A 330 -13.85 -1.68 -14.24
CA ALA A 330 -15.00 -0.81 -14.08
C ALA A 330 -14.56 0.65 -13.92
N GLU A 331 -13.55 0.98 -13.11
CA GLU A 331 -13.11 2.37 -12.89
C GLU A 331 -12.68 3.09 -14.17
N TYR A 332 -11.90 2.44 -15.05
CA TYR A 332 -11.50 3.05 -16.34
C TYR A 332 -12.72 3.32 -17.24
N TYR A 333 -13.58 2.30 -17.39
CA TYR A 333 -14.81 2.39 -18.17
C TYR A 333 -15.75 3.47 -17.61
N HIS A 334 -15.87 3.55 -16.29
CA HIS A 334 -16.68 4.53 -15.58
C HIS A 334 -16.16 5.96 -15.76
N ALA A 335 -14.84 6.17 -15.69
CA ALA A 335 -14.24 7.48 -15.93
C ALA A 335 -14.51 7.96 -17.37
N ASP A 336 -14.38 7.06 -18.36
CA ASP A 336 -14.69 7.39 -19.75
C ASP A 336 -16.19 7.62 -19.98
N LEU A 337 -17.06 6.82 -19.36
CA LEU A 337 -18.50 6.97 -19.42
C LEU A 337 -18.95 8.33 -18.89
N LEU A 338 -18.43 8.74 -17.72
CA LEU A 338 -18.69 10.04 -17.14
C LEU A 338 -18.16 11.18 -18.03
N HIS A 339 -16.94 11.04 -18.53
CA HIS A 339 -16.38 12.06 -19.42
C HIS A 339 -17.22 12.25 -20.69
N GLN A 340 -17.66 11.16 -21.32
CA GLN A 340 -18.53 11.20 -22.51
C GLN A 340 -19.91 11.82 -22.20
N ALA A 341 -20.42 11.62 -20.99
CA ALA A 341 -21.64 12.25 -20.51
C ALA A 341 -21.48 13.75 -20.17
N GLY A 342 -20.26 14.29 -20.21
CA GLY A 342 -19.98 15.70 -19.96
C GLY A 342 -19.46 16.02 -18.55
N TYR A 343 -19.08 15.02 -17.74
CA TYR A 343 -18.40 15.25 -16.46
C TYR A 343 -16.94 15.71 -16.66
N SER A 344 -16.53 16.72 -15.91
CA SER A 344 -15.12 17.04 -15.68
C SER A 344 -14.52 16.03 -14.71
N ILE A 345 -13.89 14.95 -15.19
CA ILE A 345 -13.37 13.86 -14.35
C ILE A 345 -11.89 13.59 -14.63
N VAL A 346 -11.14 13.31 -13.56
CA VAL A 346 -9.75 12.86 -13.65
C VAL A 346 -9.73 11.48 -14.32
N LYS A 347 -9.09 11.40 -15.49
CA LYS A 347 -8.93 10.13 -16.19
C LYS A 347 -7.71 9.35 -15.69
N PRO A 348 -7.83 8.03 -15.49
CA PRO A 348 -6.67 7.19 -15.27
C PRO A 348 -5.77 7.17 -16.52
N LEU A 349 -4.46 7.21 -16.31
CA LEU A 349 -3.44 7.15 -17.35
C LEU A 349 -3.17 5.71 -17.80
N LYS A 350 -3.18 4.77 -16.84
CA LYS A 350 -2.89 3.35 -17.05
C LYS A 350 -3.59 2.52 -15.98
N ALA A 351 -4.04 1.33 -16.35
CA ALA A 351 -4.57 0.33 -15.42
C ALA A 351 -3.94 -1.03 -15.72
N LEU A 352 -3.70 -1.83 -14.67
CA LEU A 352 -3.28 -3.22 -14.77
C LEU A 352 -4.31 -4.11 -14.08
N HIS A 353 -4.72 -5.18 -14.76
CA HIS A 353 -5.62 -6.21 -14.25
C HIS A 353 -5.14 -7.60 -14.66
N GLU A 354 -4.44 -8.31 -13.77
CA GLU A 354 -3.91 -9.65 -14.05
C GLU A 354 -3.95 -10.52 -12.79
N GLY A 355 -4.65 -11.67 -12.83
CA GLY A 355 -4.61 -12.69 -11.77
C GLY A 355 -4.94 -12.16 -10.37
N GLY A 356 -5.96 -11.31 -10.23
CA GLY A 356 -6.35 -10.68 -8.96
C GLY A 356 -5.50 -9.47 -8.56
N ARG A 357 -4.49 -9.09 -9.36
CA ARG A 357 -3.71 -7.85 -9.18
C ARG A 357 -4.41 -6.70 -9.86
N GLN A 358 -4.50 -5.60 -9.13
CA GLN A 358 -5.29 -4.45 -9.53
C GLN A 358 -4.55 -3.16 -9.15
N MET A 359 -4.08 -2.42 -10.17
CA MET A 359 -3.43 -1.10 -10.03
C MET A 359 -4.00 -0.09 -11.04
N VAL A 360 -4.40 1.10 -10.58
CA VAL A 360 -4.75 2.24 -11.43
C VAL A 360 -3.80 3.40 -11.17
N ILE A 361 -3.34 4.05 -12.24
CA ILE A 361 -2.45 5.20 -12.21
C ILE A 361 -3.23 6.44 -12.68
N TYR A 362 -3.14 7.51 -11.92
CA TYR A 362 -3.75 8.81 -12.18
C TYR A 362 -2.67 9.90 -12.25
N PRO A 363 -2.93 11.02 -12.96
CA PRO A 363 -2.12 12.21 -12.78
C PRO A 363 -2.27 12.72 -11.34
N VAL A 364 -1.25 13.40 -10.82
CA VAL A 364 -1.36 14.09 -9.53
C VAL A 364 -2.22 15.33 -9.70
N VAL A 365 -3.38 15.33 -9.05
CA VAL A 365 -4.25 16.50 -8.96
C VAL A 365 -3.81 17.35 -7.78
N ARG A 366 -3.39 18.59 -8.05
CA ARG A 366 -2.91 19.54 -7.02
C ARG A 366 -3.98 20.52 -6.56
N TRP A 367 -5.17 20.46 -7.15
CA TRP A 367 -6.33 21.23 -6.74
C TRP A 367 -6.80 20.81 -5.34
N PRO A 368 -7.35 21.74 -4.53
CA PRO A 368 -7.87 21.39 -3.22
C PRO A 368 -9.10 20.50 -3.33
N VAL A 369 -9.18 19.49 -2.47
CA VAL A 369 -10.39 18.68 -2.29
C VAL A 369 -11.43 19.55 -1.59
N ILE A 370 -12.67 19.57 -2.08
CA ILE A 370 -13.73 20.45 -1.51
C ILE A 370 -13.98 20.11 -0.04
N PHE A 371 -13.84 18.83 0.34
CA PHE A 371 -13.99 18.39 1.72
C PHE A 371 -13.06 19.16 2.68
N ASP A 372 -11.80 19.36 2.28
CA ASP A 372 -10.80 20.07 3.08
C ASP A 372 -11.09 21.58 3.12
N LEU A 373 -11.57 22.16 2.01
CA LEU A 373 -12.00 23.56 1.97
C LEU A 373 -13.17 23.82 2.91
N VAL A 374 -14.20 22.97 2.88
CA VAL A 374 -15.35 23.07 3.79
C VAL A 374 -14.89 22.91 5.24
N HIS A 375 -13.98 21.98 5.51
CA HIS A 375 -13.43 21.82 6.85
C HIS A 375 -12.64 23.04 7.33
N ALA A 376 -11.85 23.66 6.45
CA ALA A 376 -11.11 24.88 6.76
C ALA A 376 -12.06 26.05 7.09
N ILE A 377 -13.19 26.16 6.38
CA ILE A 377 -14.24 27.15 6.67
C ILE A 377 -14.86 26.86 8.05
N GLU A 378 -15.20 25.60 8.34
CA GLU A 378 -15.74 25.18 9.64
C GLU A 378 -14.75 25.42 10.79
N ALA A 379 -13.45 25.36 10.53
CA ALA A 379 -12.39 25.62 11.49
C ALA A 379 -12.02 27.12 11.63
N GLY A 380 -12.56 28.00 10.78
CA GLY A 380 -12.19 29.42 10.75
C GLY A 380 -10.77 29.68 10.24
N SER A 381 -10.19 28.75 9.49
CA SER A 381 -8.82 28.82 8.94
C SER A 381 -8.76 28.99 7.43
N ALA A 382 -9.91 29.18 6.77
CA ALA A 382 -10.00 29.40 5.33
C ALA A 382 -9.75 30.86 4.95
N GLU A 383 -9.54 31.10 3.65
CA GLU A 383 -9.53 32.45 3.07
C GLU A 383 -10.91 33.12 3.17
N ASP A 384 -10.93 34.46 3.21
CA ASP A 384 -12.14 35.25 3.48
C ASP A 384 -13.29 34.98 2.51
N ASP A 385 -13.00 34.64 1.25
CA ASP A 385 -13.99 34.39 0.20
C ASP A 385 -14.24 32.89 -0.07
N ALA A 386 -13.68 32.00 0.75
CA ALA A 386 -13.79 30.55 0.55
C ALA A 386 -15.25 30.07 0.67
N PHE A 387 -16.03 30.67 1.57
CA PHE A 387 -17.45 30.34 1.77
C PHE A 387 -18.24 30.59 0.47
N GLU A 388 -18.14 31.80 -0.07
CA GLU A 388 -18.81 32.23 -1.30
C GLU A 388 -18.32 31.43 -2.49
N THR A 389 -17.02 31.15 -2.55
CA THR A 389 -16.40 30.34 -3.60
C THR A 389 -17.01 28.94 -3.66
N VAL A 390 -17.07 28.23 -2.52
CA VAL A 390 -17.63 26.87 -2.44
C VAL A 390 -19.10 26.86 -2.82
N ILE A 391 -19.90 27.79 -2.29
CA ILE A 391 -21.34 27.85 -2.60
C ILE A 391 -21.60 28.20 -4.06
N ALA A 392 -20.83 29.13 -4.64
CA ALA A 392 -20.97 29.47 -6.06
C ALA A 392 -20.60 28.29 -6.97
N ALA A 393 -19.55 27.52 -6.61
CA ALA A 393 -19.16 26.33 -7.32
C ALA A 393 -20.22 25.22 -7.21
N GLU A 394 -20.76 24.98 -6.02
CA GLU A 394 -21.85 24.01 -5.78
C GLU A 394 -23.08 24.33 -6.64
N LYS A 395 -23.50 25.61 -6.72
CA LYS A 395 -24.66 26.01 -7.54
C LYS A 395 -24.42 25.83 -9.04
N ARG A 396 -23.23 26.21 -9.53
CA ARG A 396 -22.85 25.96 -10.93
C ARG A 396 -22.88 24.47 -11.23
N GLU A 397 -22.37 23.66 -10.31
CA GLU A 397 -22.36 22.22 -10.49
C GLU A 397 -23.77 21.63 -10.47
N CYS A 398 -24.67 22.08 -9.60
CA CYS A 398 -26.06 21.65 -9.60
C CYS A 398 -26.70 21.86 -10.99
N ALA A 399 -26.50 23.02 -11.60
CA ALA A 399 -26.99 23.31 -12.95
C ALA A 399 -26.35 22.42 -14.03
N ARG A 400 -25.04 22.16 -13.92
CA ARG A 400 -24.30 21.29 -14.86
C ARG A 400 -24.76 19.84 -14.76
N LEU A 401 -24.95 19.34 -13.54
CA LEU A 401 -25.42 17.99 -13.26
C LEU A 401 -26.84 17.76 -13.79
N LEU A 402 -27.75 18.73 -13.61
CA LEU A 402 -29.10 18.69 -14.19
C LEU A 402 -29.05 18.64 -15.73
N SER A 403 -28.16 19.41 -16.36
CA SER A 403 -27.95 19.36 -17.81
C SER A 403 -27.47 17.98 -18.28
N ILE A 404 -26.51 17.36 -17.57
CA ILE A 404 -26.03 16.00 -17.86
C ILE A 404 -27.16 14.99 -17.71
N TYR A 405 -27.95 15.08 -16.63
CA TYR A 405 -29.09 14.21 -16.42
C TYR A 405 -30.11 14.35 -17.55
N ASP A 406 -30.46 15.58 -17.95
CA ASP A 406 -31.40 15.81 -19.04
C ASP A 406 -30.93 15.18 -20.37
N GLN A 407 -29.64 15.36 -20.70
CA GLN A 407 -29.03 14.86 -21.94
C GLN A 407 -28.86 13.34 -21.98
N THR A 408 -28.63 12.71 -20.83
CA THR A 408 -28.32 11.28 -20.74
C THR A 408 -29.50 10.42 -20.28
N MET A 409 -30.64 11.05 -19.99
CA MET A 409 -31.84 10.37 -19.49
C MET A 409 -32.40 9.39 -20.52
N MET A 410 -32.66 8.17 -20.07
CA MET A 410 -33.41 7.18 -20.86
C MET A 410 -34.13 6.20 -19.93
N ARG A 411 -35.06 5.43 -20.49
CA ARG A 411 -35.66 4.28 -19.80
C ARG A 411 -34.74 3.07 -19.90
N SER A 412 -34.39 2.46 -18.76
CA SER A 412 -33.63 1.22 -18.71
C SER A 412 -34.50 0.05 -18.24
N PRO A 413 -34.41 -1.13 -18.87
CA PRO A 413 -35.03 -2.36 -18.38
C PRO A 413 -34.54 -2.74 -16.98
N ALA A 414 -35.36 -3.48 -16.24
CA ALA A 414 -35.06 -3.93 -14.87
C ALA A 414 -33.72 -4.67 -14.74
N GLU A 415 -33.37 -5.51 -15.73
CA GLU A 415 -32.12 -6.28 -15.72
C GLU A 415 -30.87 -5.39 -15.87
N GLU A 416 -30.93 -4.36 -16.73
CA GLU A 416 -29.83 -3.43 -16.92
C GLU A 416 -29.65 -2.54 -15.70
N HIS A 417 -30.75 -1.99 -15.19
CA HIS A 417 -30.75 -1.17 -13.98
C HIS A 417 -30.21 -1.95 -12.78
N ALA A 418 -30.62 -3.21 -12.59
CA ALA A 418 -30.14 -4.06 -11.50
C ALA A 418 -28.63 -4.33 -11.48
N ARG A 419 -27.94 -4.14 -12.61
CA ARG A 419 -26.48 -4.29 -12.72
C ARG A 419 -25.72 -3.01 -12.36
N ALA A 420 -26.41 -1.89 -12.13
CA ALA A 420 -25.74 -0.62 -11.90
C ALA A 420 -24.93 -0.64 -10.59
N PRO A 421 -23.64 -0.22 -10.61
CA PRO A 421 -22.77 -0.24 -9.43
C PRO A 421 -23.32 0.51 -8.21
N ILE A 422 -24.15 1.55 -8.41
CA ILE A 422 -24.71 2.37 -7.33
C ILE A 422 -25.50 1.55 -6.30
N HIS A 423 -26.12 0.43 -6.70
CA HIS A 423 -26.89 -0.41 -5.79
C HIS A 423 -26.02 -1.05 -4.70
N GLN A 424 -24.70 -1.11 -4.93
CA GLN A 424 -23.73 -1.52 -3.93
C GLN A 424 -23.66 -0.55 -2.75
N LEU A 425 -23.98 0.73 -2.93
CA LEU A 425 -23.99 1.70 -1.82
C LEU A 425 -25.18 1.51 -0.88
N PHE A 426 -26.29 0.97 -1.40
CA PHE A 426 -27.57 0.90 -0.72
C PHE A 426 -28.04 -0.56 -0.58
N TRP A 427 -28.82 -1.06 -1.54
CA TRP A 427 -29.54 -2.33 -1.43
C TRP A 427 -28.63 -3.54 -1.21
N HIS A 428 -27.53 -3.71 -1.97
CA HIS A 428 -26.66 -4.87 -1.79
C HIS A 428 -25.95 -4.89 -0.44
N ARG A 429 -25.58 -3.73 0.12
CA ARG A 429 -25.00 -3.66 1.47
C ARG A 429 -26.04 -3.96 2.55
N LEU A 430 -27.29 -3.55 2.34
CA LEU A 430 -28.40 -3.77 3.27
C LEU A 430 -28.90 -5.22 3.27
N ALA A 431 -29.00 -5.83 2.08
CA ALA A 431 -29.46 -7.19 1.88
C ALA A 431 -28.33 -8.24 2.01
N GLY A 432 -27.08 -7.84 1.79
CA GLY A 432 -25.90 -8.71 1.79
C GLY A 432 -25.13 -8.75 3.11
N GLU A 433 -23.85 -9.10 3.01
CA GLU A 433 -23.00 -9.39 4.18
C GLU A 433 -22.58 -8.15 4.99
N ARG A 434 -22.57 -6.95 4.40
CA ARG A 434 -22.11 -5.75 5.12
C ARG A 434 -22.99 -5.44 6.33
N PHE A 435 -24.31 -5.37 6.15
CA PHE A 435 -25.24 -5.14 7.24
C PHE A 435 -25.10 -6.21 8.34
N LYS A 436 -25.02 -7.49 7.95
CA LYS A 436 -24.82 -8.61 8.89
C LYS A 436 -23.52 -8.45 9.68
N SER A 437 -22.41 -8.20 8.99
CA SER A 437 -21.09 -8.03 9.60
C SER A 437 -21.04 -6.86 10.59
N PHE A 438 -21.76 -5.78 10.33
CA PHE A 438 -21.78 -4.60 11.21
C PHE A 438 -22.63 -4.83 12.46
N TYR A 439 -23.79 -5.48 12.33
CA TYR A 439 -24.82 -5.42 13.34
C TYR A 439 -25.31 -6.75 13.91
N GLN A 440 -25.29 -7.84 13.13
CA GLN A 440 -25.88 -9.11 13.54
C GLN A 440 -25.12 -9.73 14.71
N GLY A 441 -25.85 -10.08 15.78
CA GLY A 441 -25.30 -10.64 17.02
C GLY A 441 -24.43 -9.65 17.80
N LYS A 442 -24.52 -8.34 17.51
CA LYS A 442 -23.76 -7.29 18.19
C LYS A 442 -24.61 -6.58 19.23
N VAL A 443 -23.93 -5.89 20.16
CA VAL A 443 -24.56 -5.13 21.24
C VAL A 443 -24.27 -3.65 21.03
N VAL A 444 -25.30 -2.82 21.19
CA VAL A 444 -25.21 -1.36 21.12
C VAL A 444 -25.04 -0.80 22.53
N THR A 445 -23.91 -0.13 22.77
CA THR A 445 -23.56 0.45 24.07
C THR A 445 -24.24 1.81 24.27
N LEU A 446 -24.81 2.08 25.45
CA LEU A 446 -25.43 3.38 25.77
C LEU A 446 -24.38 4.49 25.98
N PRO A 447 -24.70 5.77 25.64
CA PRO A 447 -23.78 6.89 25.84
C PRO A 447 -23.69 7.31 27.33
N GLY A 448 -22.56 7.90 27.73
CA GLY A 448 -22.37 8.48 29.08
C GLY A 448 -21.79 7.55 30.16
N GLN A 449 -21.31 6.35 29.82
CA GLN A 449 -20.71 5.43 30.79
C GLN A 449 -19.20 5.26 30.61
N GLY A 450 -18.43 5.71 31.60
CA GLY A 450 -17.02 5.39 31.79
C GLY A 450 -16.74 5.00 33.24
N THR A 451 -15.97 3.91 33.42
CA THR A 451 -15.20 3.47 34.60
C THR A 451 -15.88 2.85 35.83
N SER A 452 -17.16 2.45 35.83
CA SER A 452 -17.70 1.58 36.90
C SER A 452 -18.68 0.48 36.45
N GLY A 453 -18.12 -0.66 36.04
CA GLY A 453 -18.58 -1.97 36.49
C GLY A 453 -19.71 -2.71 35.77
N TYR A 454 -20.62 -2.09 35.03
CA TYR A 454 -21.60 -2.82 34.21
C TYR A 454 -21.90 -2.06 32.91
N VAL A 455 -21.48 -2.61 31.77
CA VAL A 455 -21.81 -2.05 30.45
C VAL A 455 -23.26 -2.41 30.15
N GLN A 456 -24.18 -1.45 30.30
CA GLN A 456 -25.55 -1.63 29.86
C GLN A 456 -25.61 -1.41 28.33
N GLY A 457 -26.00 -2.45 27.61
CA GLY A 457 -26.12 -2.42 26.16
C GLY A 457 -27.33 -3.21 25.69
N ILE A 458 -27.80 -2.92 24.49
CA ILE A 458 -28.99 -3.52 23.89
C ILE A 458 -28.53 -4.43 22.75
N PRO A 459 -28.93 -5.72 22.72
CA PRO A 459 -28.74 -6.54 21.54
C PRO A 459 -29.35 -5.84 20.32
N PHE A 460 -28.61 -5.76 19.20
CA PHE A 460 -29.06 -5.00 18.05
C PHE A 460 -30.42 -5.50 17.52
N GLU A 461 -30.68 -6.81 17.59
CA GLU A 461 -31.95 -7.43 17.21
C GLU A 461 -33.12 -6.94 18.07
N GLU A 462 -32.88 -6.63 19.34
CA GLU A 462 -33.88 -6.06 20.23
C GLU A 462 -34.13 -4.59 19.85
N LEU A 463 -33.06 -3.82 19.63
CA LEU A 463 -33.10 -2.41 19.22
C LEU A 463 -33.99 -2.18 17.98
N LEU A 464 -34.00 -3.13 17.03
CA LEU A 464 -34.82 -3.06 15.82
C LEU A 464 -36.32 -2.91 16.09
N GLN A 465 -36.80 -3.36 17.25
CA GLN A 465 -38.22 -3.35 17.62
C GLN A 465 -38.64 -2.09 18.39
N TYR A 466 -37.68 -1.31 18.89
CA TYR A 466 -37.98 -0.12 19.67
C TYR A 466 -38.55 0.99 18.80
N ARG A 467 -39.47 1.75 19.39
CA ARG A 467 -40.07 2.95 18.80
C ARG A 467 -39.25 4.18 19.16
N TRP A 468 -38.90 4.99 18.16
CA TRP A 468 -37.99 6.11 18.37
C TRP A 468 -38.70 7.46 18.44
N THR A 469 -38.19 8.33 19.30
CA THR A 469 -38.45 9.77 19.31
C THR A 469 -37.12 10.50 19.43
N VAL A 470 -36.86 11.44 18.53
CA VAL A 470 -35.59 12.20 18.50
C VAL A 470 -35.89 13.67 18.71
N TYR A 471 -35.13 14.30 19.60
CA TYR A 471 -35.19 15.72 19.94
C TYR A 471 -33.90 16.43 19.54
N ASN A 472 -34.05 17.65 19.03
CA ASN A 472 -32.92 18.57 18.88
C ASN A 472 -32.64 19.33 20.20
N MET A 473 -31.60 20.17 20.20
CA MET A 473 -31.20 20.96 21.37
C MET A 473 -32.26 21.93 21.90
N TYR A 474 -33.31 22.22 21.11
CA TYR A 474 -34.39 23.11 21.51
C TYR A 474 -35.57 22.37 22.13
N GLY A 475 -35.46 21.04 22.30
CA GLY A 475 -36.54 20.18 22.78
C GLY A 475 -37.64 19.95 21.75
N THR A 476 -37.41 20.32 20.48
CA THR A 476 -38.36 20.08 19.39
C THR A 476 -38.24 18.63 18.92
N VAL A 477 -39.37 17.95 18.80
CA VAL A 477 -39.43 16.59 18.23
C VAL A 477 -39.11 16.68 16.73
N VAL A 478 -37.97 16.15 16.32
CA VAL A 478 -37.58 16.05 14.89
C VAL A 478 -38.00 14.72 14.28
N THR A 479 -38.33 13.72 15.10
CA THR A 479 -38.86 12.43 14.65
C THR A 479 -39.76 11.80 15.71
N GLY A 480 -40.87 11.18 15.28
CA GLY A 480 -41.76 10.41 16.15
C GLY A 480 -42.94 11.17 16.75
N GLU A 481 -43.32 12.33 16.21
CA GLU A 481 -44.46 13.14 16.69
C GLU A 481 -45.82 12.45 16.46
N TRP A 482 -46.09 11.95 15.25
CA TRP A 482 -47.39 11.37 14.87
C TRP A 482 -47.35 9.84 14.70
N LYS A 483 -46.19 9.28 14.33
CA LYS A 483 -45.91 7.84 14.25
C LYS A 483 -44.45 7.61 14.63
N ARG A 484 -44.21 6.83 15.69
CA ARG A 484 -42.84 6.48 16.09
C ARG A 484 -42.31 5.36 15.20
N PRO A 485 -41.27 5.60 14.38
CA PRO A 485 -40.70 4.57 13.55
C PRO A 485 -39.93 3.55 14.39
N THR A 486 -39.80 2.34 13.84
CA THR A 486 -38.85 1.33 14.33
C THR A 486 -37.74 1.18 13.29
N LEU A 487 -36.51 0.96 13.74
CA LEU A 487 -35.38 0.74 12.82
C LEU A 487 -35.61 -0.50 11.96
N GLY A 488 -36.14 -1.58 12.55
CA GLY A 488 -36.46 -2.81 11.84
C GLY A 488 -37.51 -2.60 10.74
N GLY A 489 -38.58 -1.85 11.03
CA GLY A 489 -39.60 -1.54 10.04
C GLY A 489 -39.06 -0.74 8.84
N LEU A 490 -38.20 0.25 9.11
CA LEU A 490 -37.57 1.04 8.05
C LEU A 490 -36.59 0.21 7.21
N ILE A 491 -35.80 -0.68 7.83
CA ILE A 491 -34.87 -1.58 7.14
C ILE A 491 -35.62 -2.54 6.21
N GLU A 492 -36.69 -3.17 6.70
CA GLU A 492 -37.50 -4.07 5.87
C GLU A 492 -38.16 -3.32 4.72
N ARG A 493 -38.65 -2.09 4.96
CA ARG A 493 -39.19 -1.26 3.89
C ARG A 493 -38.13 -0.88 2.86
N ALA A 494 -36.92 -0.52 3.29
CA ALA A 494 -35.80 -0.19 2.41
C ALA A 494 -35.37 -1.39 1.54
N ARG A 495 -35.40 -2.63 2.06
CA ARG A 495 -35.13 -3.85 1.28
C ARG A 495 -36.10 -4.04 0.11
N ILE A 496 -37.34 -3.60 0.28
CA ILE A 496 -38.39 -3.69 -0.75
C ILE A 496 -38.29 -2.51 -1.73
N VAL A 497 -38.24 -1.29 -1.23
CA VAL A 497 -38.31 -0.06 -2.04
C VAL A 497 -37.03 0.18 -2.84
N LEU A 498 -35.88 -0.24 -2.32
CA LEU A 498 -34.59 -0.06 -2.97
C LEU A 498 -34.17 -1.27 -3.84
N ASP A 499 -35.03 -2.28 -3.97
CA ASP A 499 -34.78 -3.42 -4.86
C ASP A 499 -34.57 -2.89 -6.29
N PRO A 500 -33.41 -3.17 -6.90
CA PRO A 500 -33.07 -2.58 -8.18
C PRO A 500 -33.73 -3.29 -9.37
N ALA A 501 -34.40 -4.43 -9.16
CA ALA A 501 -35.08 -5.22 -10.21
C ALA A 501 -36.38 -4.58 -10.71
N ARG A 502 -36.31 -3.31 -11.14
CA ARG A 502 -37.42 -2.54 -11.70
C ARG A 502 -36.98 -1.69 -12.87
N GLU A 503 -37.86 -1.55 -13.85
CA GLU A 503 -37.70 -0.62 -14.96
C GLU A 503 -37.90 0.82 -14.46
N MET A 504 -36.99 1.72 -14.84
CA MET A 504 -37.13 3.14 -14.49
C MET A 504 -36.33 4.06 -15.40
N ALA A 505 -36.54 5.37 -15.24
CA ALA A 505 -35.67 6.37 -15.85
C ALA A 505 -34.29 6.35 -15.18
N THR A 506 -33.25 6.28 -16.01
CA THR A 506 -31.84 6.26 -15.62
C THR A 506 -31.09 7.37 -16.34
N VAL A 507 -29.98 7.80 -15.74
CA VAL A 507 -29.03 8.78 -16.25
C VAL A 507 -27.63 8.21 -16.14
N ILE A 508 -26.65 8.82 -16.82
CA ILE A 508 -25.26 8.59 -16.48
C ILE A 508 -24.94 9.44 -15.25
N GLY A 509 -24.53 8.79 -14.16
CA GLY A 509 -24.27 9.41 -12.87
C GLY A 509 -23.01 8.86 -12.20
N HIS A 510 -22.45 9.63 -11.27
CA HIS A 510 -21.23 9.26 -10.54
C HIS A 510 -21.50 8.34 -9.33
N GLY A 511 -22.66 8.49 -8.70
CA GLY A 511 -23.15 7.71 -7.55
C GLY A 511 -22.49 8.04 -6.20
N ASP A 512 -21.22 8.47 -6.22
CA ASP A 512 -20.41 8.67 -5.01
C ASP A 512 -19.59 9.98 -5.01
N ALA A 513 -20.10 11.01 -5.67
CA ALA A 513 -19.46 12.33 -5.75
C ALA A 513 -19.64 13.18 -4.46
N HIS A 514 -19.37 12.59 -3.30
CA HIS A 514 -19.25 13.40 -2.07
C HIS A 514 -17.97 14.25 -2.15
N PHE A 515 -17.88 15.32 -1.36
CA PHE A 515 -16.78 16.30 -1.45
C PHE A 515 -15.37 15.74 -1.22
N GLY A 516 -15.22 14.51 -0.74
CA GLY A 516 -13.92 13.83 -0.66
C GLY A 516 -13.41 13.31 -2.01
N ASN A 517 -14.31 13.17 -2.99
CA ASN A 517 -14.06 12.69 -4.35
C ASN A 517 -14.19 13.83 -5.37
N VAL A 518 -14.16 15.08 -4.92
CA VAL A 518 -14.32 16.26 -5.78
C VAL A 518 -13.26 17.29 -5.42
N PHE A 519 -12.50 17.68 -6.44
CA PHE A 519 -11.56 18.79 -6.37
C PHE A 519 -12.22 20.07 -6.88
N LEU A 520 -11.76 21.22 -6.39
CA LEU A 520 -12.13 22.53 -6.91
C LEU A 520 -11.04 23.05 -7.84
N GLU A 521 -11.22 22.85 -9.14
CA GLU A 521 -10.31 23.30 -10.18
C GLU A 521 -10.46 24.81 -10.41
N ASP A 522 -9.33 25.52 -10.43
CA ASP A 522 -9.26 26.99 -10.63
C ASP A 522 -10.20 27.79 -9.72
N ARG A 523 -10.45 27.28 -8.50
CA ARG A 523 -11.42 27.86 -7.54
C ARG A 523 -12.85 27.99 -8.10
N LYS A 524 -13.20 27.24 -9.14
CA LYS A 524 -14.41 27.50 -9.90
C LYS A 524 -15.22 26.25 -10.20
N ASP A 525 -14.61 25.27 -10.83
CA ASP A 525 -15.31 24.15 -11.45
C ASP A 525 -14.98 22.86 -10.70
N PHE A 526 -15.95 21.95 -10.63
CA PHE A 526 -15.74 20.66 -9.97
C PHE A 526 -14.96 19.73 -10.89
N LEU A 527 -13.93 19.09 -10.34
CA LEU A 527 -13.18 18.02 -10.99
C LEU A 527 -13.39 16.73 -10.18
N TYR A 528 -14.09 15.78 -10.78
CA TYR A 528 -14.52 14.53 -10.15
C TYR A 528 -13.39 13.50 -10.12
N PHE A 529 -13.44 12.59 -9.14
CA PHE A 529 -12.47 11.52 -8.93
C PHE A 529 -13.14 10.27 -8.35
N ASP A 530 -12.47 9.12 -8.46
CA ASP A 530 -12.91 7.84 -7.89
C ASP A 530 -14.31 7.38 -8.37
N PRO A 531 -14.51 7.12 -9.68
CA PRO A 531 -15.82 6.79 -10.24
C PRO A 531 -16.22 5.32 -10.00
N ALA A 532 -15.86 4.73 -8.86
CA ALA A 532 -16.08 3.31 -8.56
C ALA A 532 -17.56 2.89 -8.66
N PHE A 533 -18.49 3.81 -8.36
CA PHE A 533 -19.93 3.57 -8.39
C PHE A 533 -20.65 4.28 -9.55
N ALA A 534 -19.91 4.83 -10.49
CA ALA A 534 -20.50 5.50 -11.63
C ALA A 534 -21.12 4.50 -12.59
N GLY A 535 -22.10 4.94 -13.38
CA GLY A 535 -22.83 4.05 -14.26
C GLY A 535 -24.13 4.67 -14.74
N ARG A 536 -24.98 3.82 -15.29
CA ARG A 536 -26.34 4.17 -15.69
C ARG A 536 -27.33 3.76 -14.61
N HIS A 537 -27.94 4.73 -13.92
CA HIS A 537 -28.83 4.46 -12.79
C HIS A 537 -29.80 5.60 -12.49
N SER A 538 -30.66 5.42 -11.48
CA SER A 538 -31.62 6.44 -11.05
C SER A 538 -30.96 7.78 -10.71
N PRO A 539 -31.42 8.91 -11.27
CA PRO A 539 -30.91 10.23 -10.90
C PRO A 539 -31.23 10.60 -9.45
N LEU A 540 -32.32 10.06 -8.88
CA LEU A 540 -32.66 10.28 -7.47
C LEU A 540 -31.70 9.56 -6.54
N LEU A 541 -31.24 8.35 -6.88
CA LEU A 541 -30.23 7.64 -6.09
C LEU A 541 -28.84 8.27 -6.24
N ASP A 542 -28.50 8.81 -7.41
CA ASP A 542 -27.20 9.41 -7.71
C ASP A 542 -26.83 10.53 -6.73
N ILE A 543 -27.82 11.35 -6.35
CA ILE A 543 -27.60 12.51 -5.48
C ILE A 543 -27.61 12.16 -3.99
N VAL A 544 -28.17 11.02 -3.57
CA VAL A 544 -28.44 10.72 -2.15
C VAL A 544 -27.17 10.68 -1.31
N LYS A 545 -26.16 9.92 -1.74
CA LYS A 545 -24.93 9.78 -0.97
C LYS A 545 -24.13 11.09 -0.94
N PRO A 546 -23.88 11.79 -2.07
CA PRO A 546 -23.29 13.13 -2.04
C PRO A 546 -24.05 14.11 -1.13
N PHE A 547 -25.38 14.12 -1.18
CA PHE A 547 -26.19 15.02 -0.36
C PHE A 547 -25.98 14.71 1.13
N PHE A 548 -26.12 13.44 1.54
CA PHE A 548 -25.94 13.07 2.94
C PHE A 548 -24.53 13.39 3.43
N HIS A 549 -23.51 12.99 2.66
CA HIS A 549 -22.11 13.14 3.07
C HIS A 549 -21.63 14.59 3.07
N ASN A 550 -22.15 15.42 2.17
CA ASN A 550 -21.75 16.83 2.10
C ASN A 550 -22.45 17.70 3.14
N VAL A 551 -23.59 17.25 3.68
CA VAL A 551 -24.37 18.04 4.64
C VAL A 551 -24.28 17.48 6.07
N PHE A 552 -24.57 16.19 6.28
CA PHE A 552 -24.85 15.65 7.61
C PHE A 552 -23.70 14.85 8.23
N ALA A 553 -22.76 14.35 7.41
CA ALA A 553 -21.80 13.32 7.80
C ALA A 553 -20.50 13.82 8.45
N THR A 554 -20.40 15.08 8.91
CA THR A 554 -19.16 15.61 9.52
C THR A 554 -18.63 14.73 10.64
N TRP A 555 -19.52 14.17 11.47
CA TRP A 555 -19.19 13.24 12.56
C TRP A 555 -18.57 11.92 12.11
N MET A 556 -18.80 11.48 10.87
CA MET A 556 -18.21 10.26 10.32
C MET A 556 -16.73 10.43 9.99
N TYR A 557 -16.34 11.66 9.61
CA TYR A 557 -15.00 11.98 9.15
C TYR A 557 -14.11 12.57 10.26
N PHE A 558 -14.71 13.31 11.20
CA PHE A 558 -14.01 13.91 12.33
C PHE A 558 -14.62 13.46 13.68
N PRO A 559 -14.64 12.15 13.97
CA PRO A 559 -15.37 11.61 15.11
C PRO A 559 -14.86 12.14 16.46
N GLU A 560 -13.54 12.25 16.63
CA GLU A 560 -12.96 12.77 17.88
C GLU A 560 -13.35 14.24 18.13
N LYS A 561 -13.31 15.07 17.09
CA LYS A 561 -13.67 16.50 17.18
C LYS A 561 -15.16 16.67 17.49
N VAL A 562 -16.04 15.95 16.80
CA VAL A 562 -17.49 16.08 17.04
C VAL A 562 -17.86 15.52 18.42
N ALA A 563 -17.23 14.42 18.86
CA ALA A 563 -17.52 13.83 20.16
C ALA A 563 -17.14 14.74 21.36
N GLN A 564 -16.23 15.69 21.19
CA GLN A 564 -15.85 16.64 22.24
C GLN A 564 -16.98 17.61 22.59
N ASP A 565 -17.73 18.06 21.59
CA ASP A 565 -18.80 19.06 21.74
C ASP A 565 -20.20 18.43 21.77
N LEU A 566 -20.32 17.16 21.36
CA LEU A 566 -21.59 16.44 21.33
C LEU A 566 -22.09 16.12 22.73
N GLN A 567 -23.25 16.69 23.06
CA GLN A 567 -24.10 16.27 24.15
C GLN A 567 -25.22 15.41 23.58
N ILE A 568 -25.31 14.17 24.02
CA ILE A 568 -26.35 13.23 23.64
C ILE A 568 -26.83 12.45 24.85
N SER A 569 -28.15 12.36 25.02
CA SER A 569 -28.81 11.55 26.03
C SER A 569 -29.71 10.52 25.36
N VAL A 570 -29.78 9.33 25.97
CA VAL A 570 -30.63 8.23 25.52
C VAL A 570 -31.41 7.72 26.71
N ASP A 571 -32.73 7.82 26.64
CA ASP A 571 -33.65 7.33 27.67
C ASP A 571 -34.54 6.24 27.08
N ILE A 572 -34.68 5.15 27.82
CA ILE A 572 -35.40 3.94 27.36
C ILE A 572 -36.51 3.65 28.34
N ARG A 573 -37.75 3.66 27.83
CA ARG A 573 -38.96 3.43 28.63
C ARG A 573 -39.78 2.31 27.99
N GLY A 574 -39.66 1.11 28.54
CA GLY A 574 -40.28 -0.07 27.94
C GLY A 574 -39.72 -0.32 26.54
N SER A 575 -40.55 -0.23 25.50
CA SER A 575 -40.15 -0.40 24.09
C SER A 575 -40.01 0.93 23.32
N ASP A 576 -39.85 2.04 24.04
CA ASP A 576 -39.68 3.37 23.46
C ASP A 576 -38.29 3.93 23.80
N ILE A 577 -37.61 4.47 22.79
CA ILE A 577 -36.31 5.15 22.87
C ILE A 577 -36.53 6.64 22.62
N TYR A 578 -35.97 7.44 23.51
CA TYR A 578 -35.93 8.89 23.41
C TYR A 578 -34.46 9.30 23.30
N VAL A 579 -34.11 9.96 22.20
CA VAL A 579 -32.76 10.49 21.98
C VAL A 579 -32.83 12.00 21.92
N GLU A 580 -32.00 12.68 22.71
CA GLU A 580 -31.83 14.13 22.65
C GLU A 580 -30.37 14.44 22.35
N HIS A 581 -30.11 15.28 21.36
CA HIS A 581 -28.75 15.67 21.01
C HIS A 581 -28.63 17.15 20.60
N ASN A 582 -27.43 17.70 20.76
CA ASN A 582 -27.09 19.06 20.35
C ASN A 582 -26.38 19.16 18.99
N TYR A 583 -26.31 18.07 18.21
CA TYR A 583 -25.69 18.12 16.90
C TYR A 583 -26.45 19.07 15.95
N GLU A 584 -25.76 20.12 15.49
CA GLU A 584 -26.29 21.09 14.53
C GLU A 584 -25.37 21.21 13.31
N LEU A 585 -25.99 21.56 12.17
CA LEU A 585 -25.25 21.89 10.96
C LEU A 585 -24.58 23.25 11.09
N THR A 586 -23.31 23.33 10.69
CA THR A 586 -22.57 24.60 10.56
C THR A 586 -23.19 25.48 9.47
N MET A 587 -22.86 26.78 9.45
CA MET A 587 -23.43 27.71 8.46
C MET A 587 -23.15 27.28 7.02
N ILE A 588 -21.93 26.80 6.74
CA ILE A 588 -21.56 26.33 5.40
C ILE A 588 -22.36 25.08 5.01
N ARG A 589 -22.56 24.12 5.94
CA ARG A 589 -23.37 22.92 5.69
C ARG A 589 -24.84 23.25 5.46
N LYS A 590 -25.38 24.24 6.19
CA LYS A 590 -26.73 24.78 5.95
C LYS A 590 -26.82 25.42 4.56
N ALA A 591 -25.84 26.23 4.15
CA ALA A 591 -25.82 26.83 2.82
C ALA A 591 -25.69 25.78 1.69
N ILE A 592 -24.90 24.72 1.88
CA ILE A 592 -24.81 23.58 0.95
C ILE A 592 -26.14 22.83 0.89
N PHE A 593 -26.79 22.60 2.04
CA PHE A 593 -28.12 21.98 2.10
C PHE A 593 -29.13 22.77 1.27
N GLU A 594 -29.21 24.08 1.49
CA GLU A 594 -30.11 24.98 0.74
C GLU A 594 -29.81 24.97 -0.76
N ALA A 595 -28.53 25.05 -1.15
CA ALA A 595 -28.13 24.98 -2.55
C ALA A 595 -28.54 23.64 -3.19
N LYS A 596 -28.25 22.51 -2.55
CA LYS A 596 -28.65 21.20 -3.08
C LYS A 596 -30.17 21.00 -3.10
N LEU A 597 -30.88 21.56 -2.13
CA LEU A 597 -32.34 21.45 -2.07
C LEU A 597 -33.00 22.25 -3.21
N HIS A 598 -32.60 23.50 -3.37
CA HIS A 598 -33.24 24.45 -4.29
C HIS A 598 -32.67 24.42 -5.70
N ASP A 599 -31.36 24.26 -5.86
CA ASP A 599 -30.69 24.35 -7.16
C ASP A 599 -30.51 22.96 -7.82
N LEU A 600 -30.68 21.85 -7.09
CA LEU A 600 -30.55 20.48 -7.63
C LEU A 600 -31.81 19.63 -7.43
N TYR A 601 -32.22 19.39 -6.18
CA TYR A 601 -33.26 18.41 -5.89
C TYR A 601 -34.65 18.83 -6.38
N ALA A 602 -35.07 20.06 -6.09
CA ALA A 602 -36.37 20.56 -6.56
C ALA A 602 -36.46 20.62 -8.10
N PRO A 603 -35.47 21.17 -8.83
CA PRO A 603 -35.46 21.12 -10.29
C PRO A 603 -35.41 19.70 -10.87
N LEU A 604 -34.69 18.77 -10.23
CA LEU A 604 -34.66 17.37 -10.65
C LEU A 604 -36.05 16.73 -10.55
N LYS A 605 -36.76 16.96 -9.44
CA LYS A 605 -38.14 16.47 -9.29
C LYS A 605 -39.07 17.05 -10.35
N GLU A 606 -38.96 18.34 -10.64
CA GLU A 606 -39.75 19.01 -11.68
C GLU A 606 -39.45 18.42 -13.07
N MET A 607 -38.17 18.20 -13.39
CA MET A 607 -37.75 17.57 -14.65
C MET A 607 -38.34 16.16 -14.79
N LEU A 608 -38.24 15.33 -13.75
CA LEU A 608 -38.79 13.97 -13.75
C LEU A 608 -40.33 13.98 -13.84
N GLY A 609 -40.98 14.91 -13.14
CA GLY A 609 -42.43 15.07 -13.19
C GLY A 609 -42.93 15.47 -14.57
N THR A 610 -42.26 16.43 -15.21
CA THR A 610 -42.60 16.91 -16.56
C THR A 610 -42.46 15.81 -17.62
N LYS A 611 -41.49 14.91 -17.45
CA LYS A 611 -41.27 13.74 -18.33
C LYS A 611 -42.13 12.52 -17.98
N ASN A 612 -42.97 12.60 -16.94
CA ASN A 612 -43.76 11.48 -16.41
C ASN A 612 -42.90 10.27 -15.98
N ASP A 613 -41.70 10.54 -15.48
CA ASP A 613 -40.71 9.55 -15.03
C ASP A 613 -40.48 9.58 -13.51
N LEU A 614 -41.17 10.46 -12.78
CA LEU A 614 -41.17 10.48 -11.32
C LEU A 614 -42.08 9.35 -10.79
N SER A 615 -41.48 8.32 -10.17
CA SER A 615 -42.22 7.18 -9.64
C SER A 615 -43.09 7.56 -8.44
N ALA A 616 -44.23 6.88 -8.23
CA ALA A 616 -45.13 7.20 -7.11
C ALA A 616 -44.48 7.03 -5.72
N ASP A 617 -43.46 6.19 -5.61
CA ASP A 617 -42.67 5.91 -4.41
C ASP A 617 -41.37 6.73 -4.32
N TRP A 618 -41.19 7.77 -5.16
CA TRP A 618 -39.93 8.53 -5.26
C TRP A 618 -39.41 9.01 -3.89
N SER A 619 -40.31 9.47 -3.02
CA SER A 619 -39.97 9.99 -1.69
C SER A 619 -39.41 8.90 -0.79
N GLU A 620 -40.05 7.72 -0.80
CA GLU A 620 -39.57 6.58 -0.05
C GLU A 620 -38.18 6.13 -0.54
N VAL A 621 -37.96 6.12 -1.86
CA VAL A 621 -36.65 5.77 -2.45
C VAL A 621 -35.55 6.70 -1.93
N VAL A 622 -35.75 8.02 -2.00
CA VAL A 622 -34.74 9.00 -1.58
C VAL A 622 -34.46 8.89 -0.09
N TRP A 623 -35.49 8.87 0.76
CA TRP A 623 -35.34 8.92 2.21
C TRP A 623 -34.85 7.59 2.82
N LEU A 624 -35.26 6.44 2.27
CA LEU A 624 -34.72 5.15 2.71
C LEU A 624 -33.28 4.93 2.22
N ALA A 625 -32.92 5.47 1.05
CA ALA A 625 -31.52 5.51 0.62
C ALA A 625 -30.69 6.47 1.49
N MET A 626 -31.23 7.63 1.89
CA MET A 626 -30.60 8.55 2.86
C MET A 626 -30.35 7.85 4.20
N MET A 627 -31.30 7.07 4.71
CA MET A 627 -31.13 6.26 5.93
C MET A 627 -29.97 5.26 5.80
N CYS A 628 -29.76 4.69 4.61
CA CYS A 628 -28.67 3.74 4.38
C CYS A 628 -27.28 4.38 4.51
N CYS A 629 -27.13 5.69 4.25
CA CYS A 629 -25.83 6.39 4.31
C CYS A 629 -25.14 6.27 5.69
N PRO A 630 -25.76 6.70 6.82
CA PRO A 630 -25.16 6.54 8.14
C PRO A 630 -25.09 5.06 8.59
N LEU A 631 -26.02 4.21 8.14
CA LEU A 631 -26.13 2.82 8.58
C LEU A 631 -25.13 1.87 7.90
N LEU A 632 -24.78 2.09 6.62
CA LEU A 632 -24.06 1.10 5.80
C LEU A 632 -22.69 1.57 5.32
N THR A 633 -22.36 2.86 5.46
CA THR A 633 -21.08 3.38 4.98
C THR A 633 -19.93 3.03 5.93
N MET A 634 -20.17 3.03 7.24
CA MET A 634 -19.21 2.59 8.25
C MET A 634 -19.88 1.76 9.35
N ASN A 635 -19.10 0.96 10.06
CA ASN A 635 -19.60 0.19 11.19
C ASN A 635 -19.85 1.11 12.40
N LEU A 636 -21.11 1.42 12.68
CA LEU A 636 -21.48 2.26 13.83
C LEU A 636 -21.11 1.63 15.20
N LEU A 637 -20.88 0.31 15.24
CA LEU A 637 -20.55 -0.43 16.46
C LEU A 637 -19.03 -0.66 16.63
N ASP A 638 -18.19 -0.09 15.76
CA ASP A 638 -16.74 -0.16 15.91
C ASP A 638 -16.25 0.84 16.96
N VAL A 639 -16.21 0.40 18.22
CA VAL A 639 -15.81 1.22 19.38
C VAL A 639 -14.37 1.72 19.33
N LYS A 640 -13.51 1.15 18.47
CA LYS A 640 -12.14 1.66 18.27
C LYS A 640 -12.14 2.93 17.43
N ARG A 641 -13.17 3.11 16.59
CA ARG A 641 -13.28 4.22 15.63
C ARG A 641 -14.35 5.25 16.03
N LEU A 642 -15.44 4.80 16.66
CA LEU A 642 -16.56 5.65 17.05
C LEU A 642 -16.89 5.47 18.54
N PRO A 643 -16.89 6.54 19.35
CA PRO A 643 -17.41 6.47 20.71
C PRO A 643 -18.93 6.17 20.70
N PRO A 644 -19.48 5.57 21.77
CA PRO A 644 -20.91 5.25 21.86
C PRO A 644 -21.84 6.44 21.56
N ALA A 645 -21.47 7.66 21.95
CA ALA A 645 -22.23 8.87 21.64
C ALA A 645 -22.45 9.07 20.12
N LEU A 646 -21.41 8.85 19.30
CA LEU A 646 -21.53 8.96 17.85
C LEU A 646 -22.27 7.79 17.20
N CYS A 647 -22.17 6.59 17.79
CA CYS A 647 -23.02 5.47 17.39
C CYS A 647 -24.51 5.85 17.48
N TRP A 648 -24.93 6.41 18.62
CA TRP A 648 -26.31 6.83 18.84
C TRP A 648 -26.72 8.02 17.96
N LEU A 649 -25.82 8.98 17.71
CA LEU A 649 -26.08 10.05 16.74
C LEU A 649 -26.31 9.48 15.33
N GLY A 650 -25.49 8.53 14.88
CA GLY A 650 -25.64 7.87 13.58
C GLY A 650 -26.94 7.08 13.46
N LEU A 651 -27.34 6.35 14.51
CA LEU A 651 -28.63 5.64 14.56
C LEU A 651 -29.82 6.62 14.58
N ALA A 652 -29.73 7.71 15.34
CA ALA A 652 -30.76 8.75 15.38
C ALA A 652 -30.93 9.42 14.00
N GLN A 653 -29.84 9.73 13.28
CA GLN A 653 -29.92 10.26 11.92
C GLN A 653 -30.48 9.24 10.93
N ALA A 654 -30.14 7.95 11.04
CA ALA A 654 -30.74 6.90 10.21
C ALA A 654 -32.27 6.87 10.41
N ILE A 655 -32.72 6.90 11.66
CA ILE A 655 -34.13 6.98 12.03
C ILE A 655 -34.79 8.25 11.50
N GLU A 656 -34.15 9.41 11.62
CA GLU A 656 -34.67 10.70 11.14
C GLU A 656 -34.90 10.66 9.63
N MET A 657 -33.88 10.25 8.86
CA MET A 657 -33.97 10.16 7.41
C MET A 657 -35.04 9.16 6.98
N GLY A 658 -35.07 7.98 7.61
CA GLY A 658 -36.07 6.96 7.32
C GLY A 658 -37.49 7.42 7.69
N ASN A 659 -37.68 8.16 8.78
CA ASN A 659 -38.99 8.65 9.19
C ASN A 659 -39.60 9.66 8.20
N ARG A 660 -38.79 10.43 7.47
CA ARG A 660 -39.28 11.36 6.45
C ARG A 660 -39.98 10.62 5.30
N SER A 661 -39.57 9.39 4.98
CA SER A 661 -40.28 8.54 4.01
C SER A 661 -41.75 8.26 4.36
N LEU A 662 -42.12 8.35 5.65
CA LEU A 662 -43.46 8.06 6.14
C LEU A 662 -44.37 9.31 6.18
N ASN A 663 -43.80 10.50 6.11
CA ASN A 663 -44.47 11.77 6.42
C ASN A 663 -44.39 12.81 5.29
N GLU A 664 -43.41 12.70 4.40
CA GLU A 664 -43.28 13.57 3.22
C GLU A 664 -43.66 12.77 1.97
N GLY A 665 -44.89 12.97 1.46
CA GLY A 665 -45.41 12.42 0.21
C GLY A 665 -45.61 13.49 -0.84
#